data_AF-A0A914A7S1-F1
#
_entry.id   AF-A0A914A7S1-F1
#
_cell.length_a   1.000
_cell.length_b   1.000
_cell.length_c   1.000
_cell.angle_alpha   90.00
_cell.angle_beta   90.00
_cell.angle_gamma   90.00
#
_symmetry.space_group_name_H-M   'P 1'
#
loop_
_entity.id
_entity.type
_entity.pdbx_description
1 polymer ?
#
loop_
_entity_poly.entity_id
_entity_poly.type
_entity_poly.pdbx_seq_one_letter_code
_entity_poly.pdbx_strand_id
1 'polypeptide(L)'
;MASSDTTVSPGLFMLPLPINKDINIDKAVVETKVRDLNHFLRVRTGRSEEFAILNLQGLLTLRLHRYEEALGYFHAVLEKDPENLNALADLQYVLEKLFRLAEAEHCKDELSRLLRSQDQSELIESQKLNKARCLAEQAYAYAYDIHSDTLEGKRFMDSNGLYRKALDLGGTAVKTAEKDDWKLCMATNAHKLFDSLYYENKHAAKDYIDIAVNLFYEITQRIPGDPEFQWDSWRHLADIFRSFKIRKISKEVRKELMEYKKDPEKCMLKAMEVTPNNARLLARYANFLYSLNKEYQKPLELLEQSISLDSTEFNFYAFTTRAMINLKYYNYHVKQAGQDASKMGLLRNALQLAKSDLEKAMAMHVTPWDLARLGEVYYLLAKNHTEQDSEIRSLIEKALLHFTKAGDCQDGHKMIAVHLSRGRCLFEIGEKRSAIGCFKQATDCEPPTSTYTGNFNELLSVYLTILREEKSSEDRSIFAETAYSLRSAVLKYGEKNIRSFCIGKFRSEYADELQQLAAYCDKFKELKQLASLLKFEEPVSPAKATIDTGGKLQGPWTKTYFHRASDVTQGVAQGHGTAAARPVVDEHDDSAKRVVAGQMKEETEVAAGIIPDETLAGASASIDAPENKSENAEADHEMTSLAEDVAKIAIMRPSGELKEQPIRKAPEKARVSSFEYDFFVVYPKNQRDWVSYDLLVELEEIRKLKGCTRHRDVIAGKFRIRSEIELMKSSASILLIYNEDFNHECDYSMHQALQLRKSKDFSRVIIPILRDASEIPDEISVFHDFDATGAVDWNKLALCIEQQIAR
;
A
#
# COMPACT_ATOMS: atom_id res chain seq x y z
N MET A 1 15.26 38.96 -1.99
CA MET A 1 13.87 39.41 -1.82
C MET A 1 12.97 38.26 -2.23
N ALA A 2 12.54 37.45 -1.27
CA ALA A 2 11.56 36.38 -1.49
C ALA A 2 10.23 36.91 -0.97
N SER A 3 9.20 36.97 -1.82
CA SER A 3 7.85 37.32 -1.39
C SER A 3 7.36 36.22 -0.45
N SER A 4 7.39 36.50 0.86
CA SER A 4 6.76 35.65 1.87
C SER A 4 5.25 35.74 1.66
N ASP A 5 4.69 34.74 1.00
CA ASP A 5 3.25 34.59 0.87
C ASP A 5 2.69 34.33 2.27
N THR A 6 2.20 35.38 2.94
CA THR A 6 1.68 35.36 4.32
C THR A 6 0.19 35.00 4.37
N THR A 7 -0.37 34.57 3.24
CA THR A 7 -1.74 34.13 3.09
C THR A 7 -1.85 32.67 3.52
N VAL A 8 -2.48 32.45 4.68
CA VAL A 8 -2.92 31.12 5.11
C VAL A 8 -4.35 30.94 4.62
N SER A 9 -4.67 29.76 4.10
CA SER A 9 -6.03 29.34 3.77
C SER A 9 -6.53 28.39 4.87
N PRO A 10 -7.39 28.85 5.79
CA PRO A 10 -7.83 28.02 6.91
C PRO A 10 -8.80 26.91 6.48
N GLY A 11 -8.94 25.92 7.36
CA GLY A 11 -9.83 24.77 7.19
C GLY A 11 -9.09 23.53 6.69
N LEU A 12 -9.50 22.36 7.17
CA LEU A 12 -8.92 21.08 6.78
C LEU A 12 -9.70 20.44 5.62
N PHE A 13 -10.97 20.79 5.42
CA PHE A 13 -11.82 20.17 4.41
C PHE A 13 -11.33 20.40 2.98
N MET A 14 -10.76 21.55 2.69
CA MET A 14 -10.27 21.92 1.35
C MET A 14 -8.83 21.49 1.08
N LEU A 15 -8.14 20.93 2.08
CA LEU A 15 -6.77 20.46 1.90
C LEU A 15 -6.75 19.19 1.04
N PRO A 16 -5.67 18.96 0.28
CA PRO A 16 -5.46 17.73 -0.50
C PRO A 16 -5.06 16.54 0.40
N LEU A 17 -5.66 16.46 1.59
CA LEU A 17 -5.64 15.28 2.45
C LEU A 17 -6.37 14.15 1.73
N PRO A 18 -5.89 12.91 1.80
CA PRO A 18 -6.60 11.89 1.02
C PRO A 18 -7.94 11.41 1.58
N ILE A 19 -8.28 11.71 2.85
CA ILE A 19 -9.70 11.72 3.25
C ILE A 19 -10.53 12.62 2.34
N ASN A 20 -9.93 13.70 1.81
CA ASN A 20 -10.58 14.64 0.93
C ASN A 20 -10.60 14.25 -0.55
N LYS A 21 -9.70 13.37 -0.99
CA LYS A 21 -9.51 13.00 -2.40
C LYS A 21 -10.39 11.84 -2.88
N ASP A 22 -10.63 10.86 -2.02
CA ASP A 22 -11.37 9.66 -2.39
C ASP A 22 -12.85 9.78 -1.97
N ILE A 23 -13.75 9.40 -2.89
CA ILE A 23 -15.20 9.43 -2.72
C ILE A 23 -15.71 8.10 -2.14
N ASN A 24 -14.94 7.02 -2.28
CA ASN A 24 -15.31 5.65 -1.88
C ASN A 24 -14.47 5.13 -0.69
N ILE A 25 -14.20 6.02 0.28
CA ILE A 25 -13.41 5.66 1.45
C ILE A 25 -14.17 4.64 2.29
N ASP A 26 -13.49 3.56 2.68
CA ASP A 26 -14.04 2.57 3.61
C ASP A 26 -14.35 3.23 4.96
N LYS A 27 -15.64 3.29 5.30
CA LYS A 27 -16.13 3.87 6.56
C LYS A 27 -15.47 3.24 7.77
N ALA A 28 -15.17 1.93 7.73
CA ALA A 28 -14.53 1.24 8.85
C ALA A 28 -13.11 1.76 9.13
N VAL A 29 -12.39 2.19 8.08
CA VAL A 29 -11.05 2.79 8.22
C VAL A 29 -11.15 4.14 8.91
N VAL A 30 -12.12 4.97 8.51
CA VAL A 30 -12.36 6.28 9.12
C VAL A 30 -12.79 6.13 10.58
N GLU A 31 -13.71 5.20 10.89
CA GLU A 31 -14.17 4.93 12.26
C GLU A 31 -13.04 4.45 13.17
N THR A 32 -12.20 3.56 12.66
CA THR A 32 -11.01 3.09 13.38
C THR A 32 -10.07 4.26 13.67
N LYS A 33 -9.89 5.16 12.70
CA LYS A 33 -9.05 6.33 12.89
C LYS A 33 -9.63 7.33 13.90
N VAL A 34 -10.94 7.57 13.90
CA VAL A 34 -11.61 8.39 14.93
C VAL A 34 -11.40 7.79 16.33
N ARG A 35 -11.45 6.45 16.47
CA ARG A 35 -11.18 5.75 17.74
C ARG A 35 -9.73 5.91 18.21
N ASP A 36 -8.77 5.80 17.29
CA ASP A 36 -7.35 6.05 17.56
C ASP A 36 -7.12 7.49 18.04
N LEU A 37 -7.69 8.48 17.34
CA LEU A 37 -7.62 9.89 17.73
C LEU A 37 -8.28 10.17 19.09
N ASN A 38 -9.38 9.49 19.44
CA ASN A 38 -9.99 9.61 20.77
C ASN A 38 -9.03 9.18 21.89
N HIS A 39 -8.22 8.15 21.66
CA HIS A 39 -7.20 7.74 22.62
C HIS A 39 -6.06 8.76 22.71
N PHE A 40 -5.59 9.27 21.56
CA PHE A 40 -4.57 10.33 21.57
C PHE A 40 -5.07 11.58 22.28
N LEU A 41 -6.31 11.99 22.03
CA LEU A 41 -6.92 13.13 22.70
C LEU A 41 -6.86 12.97 24.22
N ARG A 42 -7.26 11.81 24.77
CA ARG A 42 -7.21 11.56 26.22
C ARG A 42 -5.81 11.74 26.82
N VAL A 43 -4.77 11.40 26.08
CA VAL A 43 -3.37 11.52 26.52
C VAL A 43 -2.83 12.95 26.29
N ARG A 44 -3.43 13.71 25.36
CA ARG A 44 -2.96 15.03 24.92
C ARG A 44 -3.86 16.20 25.33
N THR A 45 -4.92 15.96 26.10
CA THR A 45 -5.79 17.00 26.66
C THR A 45 -4.97 18.08 27.37
N GLY A 46 -5.25 19.35 27.08
CA GLY A 46 -4.55 20.51 27.64
C GLY A 46 -3.23 20.87 26.95
N ARG A 47 -2.86 20.17 25.86
CA ARG A 47 -1.68 20.47 25.05
C ARG A 47 -2.07 21.15 23.73
N SER A 48 -1.09 21.73 23.04
CA SER A 48 -1.30 22.34 21.72
C SER A 48 -1.84 21.37 20.67
N GLU A 49 -1.50 20.09 20.72
CA GLU A 49 -2.05 19.07 19.81
C GLU A 49 -3.55 18.83 19.97
N GLU A 50 -4.16 19.22 21.11
CA GLU A 50 -5.58 18.99 21.38
C GLU A 50 -6.47 19.54 20.26
N PHE A 51 -6.22 20.78 19.82
CA PHE A 51 -7.00 21.42 18.77
C PHE A 51 -6.79 20.76 17.41
N ALA A 52 -5.55 20.36 17.11
CA ALA A 52 -5.25 19.62 15.88
C ALA A 52 -5.98 18.28 15.81
N ILE A 53 -6.04 17.56 16.94
CA ILE A 53 -6.76 16.27 17.05
C ILE A 53 -8.27 16.49 16.88
N LEU A 54 -8.86 17.45 17.59
CA LEU A 54 -10.29 17.74 17.51
C LEU A 54 -10.71 18.22 16.11
N ASN A 55 -9.95 19.12 15.48
CA ASN A 55 -10.21 19.57 14.11
C ASN A 55 -10.15 18.40 13.12
N LEU A 56 -9.18 17.49 13.27
CA LEU A 56 -9.12 16.28 12.44
C LEU A 56 -10.30 15.34 12.71
N GLN A 57 -10.74 15.16 13.97
CA GLN A 57 -11.93 14.37 14.29
C GLN A 57 -13.20 14.97 13.68
N GLY A 58 -13.34 16.30 13.72
CA GLY A 58 -14.42 17.03 13.05
C GLY A 58 -14.42 16.77 11.54
N LEU A 59 -13.26 16.83 10.88
CA LEU A 59 -13.13 16.47 9.46
C LEU A 59 -13.54 15.02 9.18
N LEU A 60 -13.03 14.06 9.95
CA LEU A 60 -13.31 12.64 9.71
C LEU A 60 -14.79 12.32 9.88
N THR A 61 -15.44 12.86 10.92
CA THR A 61 -16.87 12.66 11.17
C THR A 61 -17.76 13.39 10.15
N LEU A 62 -17.35 14.56 9.68
CA LEU A 62 -17.98 15.23 8.55
C LEU A 62 -17.98 14.35 7.29
N ARG A 63 -16.87 13.67 6.99
CA ARG A 63 -16.76 12.76 5.84
C ARG A 63 -17.54 11.46 6.03
N LEU A 64 -17.89 11.11 7.27
CA LEU A 64 -18.86 10.07 7.59
C LEU A 64 -20.32 10.55 7.53
N HIS A 65 -20.57 11.80 7.13
CA HIS A 65 -21.89 12.46 7.14
C HIS A 65 -22.53 12.55 8.54
N ARG A 66 -21.72 12.52 9.60
CA ARG A 66 -22.16 12.70 10.99
C ARG A 66 -22.04 14.17 11.37
N TYR A 67 -22.89 14.99 10.77
CA TYR A 67 -22.79 16.45 10.85
C TYR A 67 -22.87 16.99 12.28
N GLU A 68 -23.75 16.47 13.12
CA GLU A 68 -23.87 16.91 14.53
C GLU A 68 -22.62 16.59 15.36
N GLU A 69 -22.00 15.43 15.14
CA GLU A 69 -20.73 15.08 15.78
C GLU A 69 -19.61 16.03 15.31
N ALA A 70 -19.55 16.31 14.00
CA ALA A 70 -18.57 17.24 13.44
C ALA A 70 -18.72 18.66 14.02
N LEU A 71 -19.95 19.17 14.12
CA LEU A 71 -20.25 20.45 14.77
C LEU A 71 -19.78 20.44 16.23
N GLY A 72 -20.06 19.36 16.96
CA GLY A 72 -19.62 19.20 18.35
C GLY A 72 -18.10 19.32 18.51
N TYR A 73 -17.32 18.71 17.62
CA TYR A 73 -15.85 18.84 17.64
C TYR A 73 -15.37 20.26 17.37
N PHE A 74 -15.91 20.94 16.34
CA PHE A 74 -15.50 22.31 16.03
C PHE A 74 -15.91 23.30 17.13
N HIS A 75 -17.10 23.14 17.71
CA HIS A 75 -17.53 23.93 18.86
C HIS A 75 -16.64 23.69 20.08
N ALA A 76 -16.22 22.45 20.36
CA ALA A 76 -15.31 22.15 21.46
C ALA A 76 -13.94 22.83 21.31
N VAL A 77 -13.44 23.00 20.07
CA VAL A 77 -12.24 23.81 19.81
C VAL A 77 -12.52 25.28 20.08
N LEU A 78 -13.59 25.83 19.53
CA LEU A 78 -13.93 27.26 19.64
C LEU A 78 -14.33 27.70 21.05
N GLU A 79 -14.82 26.80 21.90
CA GLU A 79 -15.06 27.06 23.33
C GLU A 79 -13.75 27.38 24.07
N LYS A 80 -12.65 26.75 23.66
CA LYS A 80 -11.32 26.92 24.27
C LYS A 80 -10.45 27.95 23.55
N ASP A 81 -10.58 28.05 22.23
CA ASP A 81 -9.88 28.99 21.37
C ASP A 81 -10.84 29.61 20.34
N PRO A 82 -11.55 30.70 20.71
CA PRO A 82 -12.53 31.35 19.83
C PRO A 82 -11.93 31.89 18.52
N GLU A 83 -10.61 32.10 18.47
CA GLU A 83 -9.91 32.62 17.29
C GLU A 83 -9.28 31.50 16.43
N ASN A 84 -9.63 30.23 16.68
CA ASN A 84 -9.10 29.10 15.92
C ASN A 84 -9.56 29.13 14.46
N LEU A 85 -8.64 29.46 13.56
CA LEU A 85 -8.93 29.69 12.15
C LEU A 85 -9.43 28.43 11.43
N ASN A 86 -8.89 27.25 11.76
CA ASN A 86 -9.31 26.01 11.11
C ASN A 86 -10.71 25.60 11.55
N ALA A 87 -11.00 25.65 12.85
CA ALA A 87 -12.31 25.31 13.38
C ALA A 87 -13.40 26.24 12.84
N LEU A 88 -13.15 27.56 12.77
CA LEU A 88 -14.10 28.51 12.18
C LEU A 88 -14.39 28.20 10.70
N ALA A 89 -13.36 27.88 9.90
CA ALA A 89 -13.52 27.61 8.48
C ALA A 89 -14.23 26.29 8.19
N ASP A 90 -13.89 25.23 8.91
CA ASP A 90 -14.59 23.96 8.75
C ASP A 90 -16.01 24.03 9.33
N LEU A 91 -16.23 24.76 10.44
CA LEU A 91 -17.57 25.02 10.97
C LEU A 91 -18.44 25.79 9.98
N GLN A 92 -17.92 26.87 9.38
CA GLN A 92 -18.60 27.61 8.31
C GLN A 92 -19.05 26.64 7.19
N TYR A 93 -18.13 25.81 6.70
CA TYR A 93 -18.42 24.84 5.64
C TYR A 93 -19.56 23.89 6.02
N VAL A 94 -19.54 23.33 7.24
CA VAL A 94 -20.59 22.41 7.70
C VAL A 94 -21.93 23.12 7.85
N LEU A 95 -21.95 24.34 8.41
CA LEU A 95 -23.17 25.13 8.58
C LEU A 95 -23.82 25.49 7.23
N GLU A 96 -23.02 25.82 6.22
CA GLU A 96 -23.52 26.04 4.84
C GLU A 96 -24.17 24.77 4.28
N LYS A 97 -23.57 23.59 4.50
CA LYS A 97 -24.16 22.31 4.08
C LYS A 97 -25.47 21.98 4.78
N LEU A 98 -25.66 22.48 6.00
CA LEU A 98 -26.88 22.32 6.79
C LEU A 98 -27.88 23.48 6.59
N PHE A 99 -27.62 24.40 5.65
CA PHE A 99 -28.43 25.60 5.40
C PHE A 99 -28.62 26.52 6.62
N ARG A 100 -27.70 26.47 7.60
CA ARG A 100 -27.64 27.37 8.76
C ARG A 100 -26.89 28.65 8.40
N LEU A 101 -27.40 29.37 7.39
CA LEU A 101 -26.68 30.43 6.68
C LEU A 101 -26.28 31.62 7.57
N ALA A 102 -27.10 32.00 8.54
CA ALA A 102 -26.80 33.12 9.45
C ALA A 102 -25.57 32.83 10.32
N GLU A 103 -25.44 31.60 10.83
CA GLU A 103 -24.29 31.19 11.64
C GLU A 103 -23.03 31.00 10.78
N ALA A 104 -23.19 30.48 9.56
CA ALA A 104 -22.10 30.40 8.59
C ALA A 104 -21.55 31.79 8.25
N GLU A 105 -22.41 32.78 7.99
CA GLU A 105 -21.96 34.15 7.70
C GLU A 105 -21.24 34.77 8.90
N HIS A 106 -21.70 34.50 10.13
CA HIS A 106 -20.99 34.91 11.34
C HIS A 106 -19.56 34.32 11.42
N CYS A 107 -19.40 33.01 11.18
CA CYS A 107 -18.08 32.38 11.14
C CYS A 107 -17.17 33.01 10.06
N LYS A 108 -17.73 33.31 8.89
CA LYS A 108 -17.02 33.93 7.77
C LYS A 108 -16.60 35.38 8.05
N ASP A 109 -17.46 36.17 8.69
CA ASP A 109 -17.15 37.52 9.14
C ASP A 109 -16.01 37.50 10.17
N GLU A 110 -16.05 36.55 11.11
CA GLU A 110 -15.03 36.39 12.13
C GLU A 110 -13.68 35.95 11.54
N LEU A 111 -13.68 35.00 10.61
CA LEU A 111 -12.49 34.64 9.84
C LEU A 111 -11.91 35.84 9.10
N SER A 112 -12.77 36.61 8.43
CA SER A 112 -12.36 37.81 7.69
C SER A 112 -11.74 38.84 8.62
N ARG A 113 -12.32 39.04 9.81
CA ARG A 113 -11.79 39.93 10.86
C ARG A 113 -10.40 39.49 11.33
N LEU A 114 -10.23 38.20 11.61
CA LEU A 114 -8.96 37.64 12.10
C LEU A 114 -7.85 37.61 11.03
N LEU A 115 -8.22 37.47 9.76
CA LEU A 115 -7.28 37.45 8.63
C LEU A 115 -6.89 38.83 8.10
N ARG A 116 -7.72 39.86 8.31
CA ARG A 116 -7.44 41.25 7.87
C ARG A 116 -6.14 41.76 8.50
N SER A 117 -5.17 42.10 7.66
CA SER A 117 -4.07 42.99 8.04
C SER A 117 -4.60 44.42 8.02
N GLN A 118 -4.71 45.09 9.16
CA GLN A 118 -4.91 46.54 9.13
C GLN A 118 -3.67 47.20 8.49
N ASP A 119 -3.91 48.23 7.68
CA ASP A 119 -2.96 48.78 6.71
C ASP A 119 -1.53 48.98 7.23
N GLN A 120 -0.58 48.39 6.48
CA GLN A 120 0.88 48.61 6.44
C GLN A 120 1.69 48.44 7.74
N SER A 121 2.21 47.22 7.96
CA SER A 121 3.62 46.85 7.68
C SER A 121 4.05 45.60 8.44
N GLU A 122 3.28 45.13 9.42
CA GLU A 122 3.61 43.90 10.15
C GLU A 122 2.36 43.27 10.78
N LEU A 123 2.22 41.95 10.67
CA LEU A 123 1.19 41.21 11.42
C LEU A 123 1.45 41.41 12.92
N ILE A 124 0.41 41.74 13.69
CA ILE A 124 0.52 41.77 15.15
C ILE A 124 0.77 40.36 15.69
N GLU A 125 1.36 40.27 16.88
CA GLU A 125 1.84 39.01 17.46
C GLU A 125 0.73 37.95 17.58
N SER A 126 -0.50 38.34 17.94
CA SER A 126 -1.65 37.43 17.98
C SER A 126 -2.04 36.90 16.60
N GLN A 127 -2.02 37.74 15.57
CA GLN A 127 -2.29 37.31 14.19
C GLN A 127 -1.21 36.35 13.66
N LYS A 128 0.07 36.63 13.96
CA LYS A 128 1.18 35.72 13.64
C LYS A 128 0.97 34.37 14.33
N LEU A 129 0.59 34.37 15.61
CA LEU A 129 0.32 33.17 16.38
C LEU A 129 -0.84 32.35 15.82
N ASN A 130 -2.00 32.97 15.55
CA ASN A 130 -3.18 32.28 15.04
C ASN A 130 -2.92 31.67 13.66
N LYS A 131 -2.23 32.40 12.78
CA LYS A 131 -1.82 31.87 11.45
C LYS A 131 -0.80 30.74 11.58
N ALA A 132 0.15 30.83 12.51
CA ALA A 132 1.12 29.77 12.77
C ALA A 132 0.44 28.49 13.29
N ARG A 133 -0.49 28.62 14.26
CA ARG A 133 -1.30 27.51 14.76
C ARG A 133 -2.13 26.86 13.67
N CYS A 134 -2.77 27.68 12.83
CA CYS A 134 -3.52 27.18 11.68
C CYS A 134 -2.63 26.28 10.80
N LEU A 135 -1.43 26.71 10.43
CA LEU A 135 -0.48 25.89 9.66
C LEU A 135 0.00 24.64 10.41
N ALA A 136 0.23 24.74 11.73
CA ALA A 136 0.69 23.62 12.55
C ALA A 136 -0.37 22.52 12.69
N GLU A 137 -1.65 22.89 12.85
CA GLU A 137 -2.76 21.94 12.88
C GLU A 137 -2.98 21.29 11.51
N GLN A 138 -2.86 22.06 10.41
CA GLN A 138 -2.87 21.49 9.07
C GLN A 138 -1.72 20.50 8.87
N ALA A 139 -0.51 20.85 9.36
CA ALA A 139 0.65 19.97 9.34
C ALA A 139 0.38 18.66 10.09
N TYR A 140 -0.30 18.72 11.23
CA TYR A 140 -0.73 17.55 11.98
C TYR A 140 -1.68 16.69 11.14
N ALA A 141 -2.68 17.31 10.49
CA ALA A 141 -3.63 16.59 9.64
C ALA A 141 -2.93 15.82 8.51
N TYR A 142 -1.94 16.41 7.82
CA TYR A 142 -1.13 15.69 6.82
C TYR A 142 -0.44 14.45 7.39
N ALA A 143 0.10 14.52 8.60
CA ALA A 143 0.80 13.39 9.22
C ALA A 143 -0.15 12.31 9.76
N TYR A 144 -1.35 12.70 10.23
CA TYR A 144 -2.24 11.86 11.03
C TYR A 144 -3.61 11.55 10.40
N ASP A 145 -3.89 11.94 9.15
CA ASP A 145 -5.09 11.51 8.43
C ASP A 145 -5.16 9.96 8.23
N ILE A 146 -6.21 9.43 7.59
CA ILE A 146 -6.57 7.99 7.39
C ILE A 146 -5.58 7.11 6.59
N HIS A 147 -4.31 7.46 6.61
CA HIS A 147 -3.28 7.00 5.69
C HIS A 147 -2.46 5.85 6.23
N SER A 148 -2.25 4.81 5.42
CA SER A 148 -1.11 3.92 5.61
C SER A 148 0.18 4.56 5.07
N ASP A 149 1.32 4.25 5.69
CA ASP A 149 2.63 4.79 5.31
C ASP A 149 2.96 4.54 3.83
N THR A 150 2.80 5.56 2.98
CA THR A 150 3.26 5.50 1.59
C THR A 150 4.78 5.51 1.53
N LEU A 151 5.35 4.74 0.60
CA LEU A 151 6.78 4.59 0.38
C LEU A 151 7.53 5.92 0.22
N GLU A 152 6.94 6.86 -0.51
CA GLU A 152 7.54 8.16 -0.81
C GLU A 152 7.53 9.11 0.39
N GLY A 153 6.76 8.80 1.44
CA GLY A 153 6.64 9.63 2.63
C GLY A 153 6.16 11.06 2.39
N LYS A 154 5.57 11.37 1.22
CA LYS A 154 5.19 12.73 0.79
C LYS A 154 4.42 13.51 1.86
N ARG A 155 3.47 12.85 2.52
CA ARG A 155 2.69 13.46 3.62
C ARG A 155 3.55 14.01 4.76
N PHE A 156 4.64 13.33 5.09
CA PHE A 156 5.58 13.75 6.14
C PHE A 156 6.45 14.91 5.67
N MET A 157 6.74 14.98 4.37
CA MET A 157 7.42 16.13 3.77
C MET A 157 6.52 17.36 3.79
N ASP A 158 5.26 17.21 3.37
CA ASP A 158 4.26 18.28 3.37
C ASP A 158 4.00 18.78 4.80
N SER A 159 3.79 17.86 5.74
CA SER A 159 3.67 18.15 7.18
C SER A 159 4.88 18.92 7.71
N ASN A 160 6.10 18.45 7.47
CA ASN A 160 7.31 19.14 7.93
C ASN A 160 7.51 20.51 7.25
N GLY A 161 7.07 20.65 6.00
CA GLY A 161 7.06 21.92 5.29
C GLY A 161 6.14 22.94 5.97
N LEU A 162 4.94 22.53 6.36
CA LEU A 162 3.97 23.36 7.06
C LEU A 162 4.42 23.73 8.48
N TYR A 163 4.94 22.78 9.25
CA TYR A 163 5.51 23.10 10.58
C TYR A 163 6.68 24.08 10.50
N ARG A 164 7.54 23.97 9.48
CA ARG A 164 8.62 24.94 9.27
C ARG A 164 8.07 26.34 9.02
N LYS A 165 7.09 26.47 8.12
CA LYS A 165 6.38 27.73 7.87
C LYS A 165 5.71 28.27 9.13
N ALA A 166 5.10 27.41 9.94
CA ALA A 166 4.47 27.78 11.22
C ALA A 166 5.50 28.34 12.21
N LEU A 167 6.66 27.70 12.36
CA LEU A 167 7.75 28.18 13.23
C LEU A 167 8.33 29.51 12.74
N ASP A 168 8.53 29.65 11.43
CA ASP A 168 9.06 30.88 10.82
C ASP A 168 8.07 32.05 10.99
N LEU A 169 6.77 31.80 10.79
CA LEU A 169 5.71 32.81 10.90
C LEU A 169 5.43 33.20 12.36
N GLY A 170 5.34 32.20 13.24
CA GLY A 170 5.03 32.39 14.65
C GLY A 170 6.20 32.97 15.44
N GLY A 171 7.44 32.69 15.05
CA GLY A 171 8.64 33.31 15.63
C GLY A 171 8.65 33.24 17.16
N THR A 172 8.78 34.38 17.83
CA THR A 172 8.76 34.48 19.31
C THR A 172 7.37 34.37 19.92
N ALA A 173 6.30 34.55 19.13
CA ALA A 173 4.91 34.50 19.60
C ALA A 173 4.50 33.11 20.11
N VAL A 174 5.10 32.06 19.54
CA VAL A 174 4.81 30.67 19.93
C VAL A 174 5.63 30.31 21.17
N LYS A 175 4.93 29.87 22.22
CA LYS A 175 5.54 29.46 23.48
C LYS A 175 6.45 28.26 23.27
N THR A 176 7.50 28.14 24.11
CA THR A 176 8.49 27.05 23.99
C THR A 176 7.86 25.66 24.05
N ALA A 177 6.90 25.42 24.95
CA ALA A 177 6.23 24.13 25.06
C ALA A 177 5.47 23.74 23.77
N GLU A 178 4.79 24.71 23.15
CA GLU A 178 4.08 24.54 21.88
C GLU A 178 5.05 24.36 20.70
N LYS A 179 6.21 25.05 20.71
CA LYS A 179 7.28 24.78 19.74
C LYS A 179 7.85 23.38 19.86
N ASP A 180 8.07 22.90 21.08
CA ASP A 180 8.65 21.58 21.33
C ASP A 180 7.70 20.48 20.87
N ASP A 181 6.39 20.70 20.99
CA ASP A 181 5.35 19.83 20.45
C ASP A 181 5.42 19.73 18.91
N TRP A 182 5.47 20.88 18.22
CA TRP A 182 5.63 20.91 16.76
C TRP A 182 6.95 20.26 16.33
N LYS A 183 8.04 20.51 17.05
CA LYS A 183 9.35 19.88 16.81
C LYS A 183 9.31 18.37 17.01
N LEU A 184 8.56 17.86 17.99
CA LEU A 184 8.40 16.43 18.21
C LEU A 184 7.69 15.78 17.01
N CYS A 185 6.62 16.40 16.52
CA CYS A 185 5.93 15.96 15.31
C CYS A 185 6.88 15.97 14.09
N MET A 186 7.63 17.06 13.89
CA MET A 186 8.62 17.18 12.81
C MET A 186 9.71 16.10 12.88
N ALA A 187 10.25 15.85 14.08
CA ALA A 187 11.29 14.85 14.31
C ALA A 187 10.76 13.43 14.05
N THR A 188 9.52 13.15 14.47
CA THR A 188 8.84 11.87 14.24
C THR A 188 8.62 11.63 12.75
N ASN A 189 8.13 12.63 12.03
CA ASN A 189 7.97 12.60 10.58
C ASN A 189 9.31 12.38 9.86
N ALA A 190 10.36 13.08 10.28
CA ALA A 190 11.71 12.93 9.72
C ALA A 190 12.30 11.53 9.98
N HIS A 191 12.05 10.94 11.15
CA HIS A 191 12.44 9.56 11.43
C HIS A 191 11.70 8.57 10.51
N LYS A 192 10.38 8.72 10.32
CA LYS A 192 9.61 7.89 9.39
C LYS A 192 10.12 8.01 7.94
N LEU A 193 10.47 9.23 7.51
CA LEU A 193 11.09 9.49 6.21
C LEU A 193 12.46 8.83 6.06
N PHE A 194 13.29 8.86 7.11
CA PHE A 194 14.55 8.13 7.12
C PHE A 194 14.34 6.62 6.91
N ASP A 195 13.39 6.03 7.65
CA ASP A 195 13.17 4.58 7.59
C ASP A 195 12.60 4.10 6.24
N SER A 196 11.71 4.89 5.64
CA SER A 196 11.13 4.60 4.32
C SER A 196 12.16 4.78 3.19
N LEU A 197 12.82 5.94 3.11
CA LEU A 197 13.70 6.28 1.99
C LEU A 197 15.06 5.60 2.03
N TYR A 198 15.47 4.96 3.13
CA TYR A 198 16.83 4.45 3.29
C TYR A 198 17.29 3.51 2.16
N TYR A 199 16.40 2.64 1.67
CA TYR A 199 16.74 1.68 0.62
C TYR A 199 16.59 2.23 -0.79
N GLU A 200 15.71 3.23 -0.97
CA GLU A 200 15.40 3.81 -2.29
C GLU A 200 16.29 5.00 -2.62
N ASN A 201 16.47 5.91 -1.66
CA ASN A 201 17.24 7.12 -1.83
C ASN A 201 18.07 7.42 -0.58
N LYS A 202 19.23 6.76 -0.48
CA LYS A 202 20.20 6.94 0.61
C LYS A 202 20.65 8.38 0.80
N HIS A 203 20.66 9.20 -0.26
CA HIS A 203 21.08 10.59 -0.18
C HIS A 203 20.01 11.42 0.52
N ALA A 204 18.76 11.38 0.04
CA ALA A 204 17.63 12.06 0.67
C ALA A 204 17.41 11.61 2.13
N ALA A 205 17.59 10.31 2.40
CA ALA A 205 17.46 9.77 3.75
C ALA A 205 18.45 10.41 4.75
N LYS A 206 19.62 10.91 4.31
CA LYS A 206 20.62 11.51 5.22
C LYS A 206 20.14 12.82 5.83
N ASP A 207 19.45 13.66 5.06
CA ASP A 207 19.01 14.98 5.52
C ASP A 207 17.95 14.85 6.61
N TYR A 208 17.03 13.89 6.44
CA TYR A 208 16.00 13.61 7.44
C TYR A 208 16.56 13.04 8.75
N ILE A 209 17.65 12.29 8.69
CA ILE A 209 18.34 11.84 9.92
C ILE A 209 18.85 13.04 10.72
N ASP A 210 19.47 14.04 10.07
CA ASP A 210 19.99 15.21 10.79
C ASP A 210 18.87 16.00 11.44
N ILE A 211 17.75 16.18 10.74
CA ILE A 211 16.55 16.82 11.30
C ILE A 211 16.06 16.04 12.52
N ALA A 212 15.83 14.73 12.39
CA ALA A 212 15.32 13.91 13.47
C ALA A 212 16.25 13.92 14.70
N VAL A 213 17.53 13.62 14.51
CA VAL A 213 18.50 13.51 15.60
C VAL A 213 18.67 14.84 16.35
N ASN A 214 18.74 15.96 15.62
CA ASN A 214 18.95 17.26 16.24
C ASN A 214 17.71 17.71 17.02
N LEU A 215 16.51 17.58 16.44
CA LEU A 215 15.27 17.99 17.10
C LEU A 215 14.94 17.12 18.31
N PHE A 216 15.06 15.78 18.21
CA PHE A 216 14.84 14.90 19.36
C PHE A 216 15.81 15.23 20.48
N TYR A 217 17.09 15.45 20.18
CA TYR A 217 18.03 15.82 21.24
C TYR A 217 17.73 17.20 21.83
N GLU A 218 17.36 18.19 21.03
CA GLU A 218 16.98 19.51 21.56
C GLU A 218 15.86 19.38 22.61
N ILE A 219 14.85 18.55 22.32
CA ILE A 219 13.74 18.25 23.24
C ILE A 219 14.25 17.56 24.51
N THR A 220 15.19 16.61 24.41
CA THR A 220 15.74 15.95 25.61
C THR A 220 16.56 16.88 26.50
N GLN A 221 17.06 18.00 25.98
CA GLN A 221 17.81 18.99 26.75
C GLN A 221 16.94 20.06 27.42
N ARG A 222 15.61 20.03 27.26
CA ARG A 222 14.71 21.04 27.84
C ARG A 222 14.66 20.97 29.37
N ILE A 223 14.73 22.13 30.02
CA ILE A 223 14.68 22.28 31.48
C ILE A 223 13.78 23.50 31.83
N PRO A 224 12.63 23.30 32.49
CA PRO A 224 11.93 22.02 32.63
C PRO A 224 11.44 21.52 31.26
N GLY A 225 11.53 20.22 31.00
CA GLY A 225 10.99 19.58 29.79
C GLY A 225 9.71 18.81 30.08
N ASP A 226 8.87 18.59 29.06
CA ASP A 226 7.72 17.69 29.18
C ASP A 226 8.23 16.23 29.24
N PRO A 227 7.94 15.48 30.31
CA PRO A 227 8.40 14.10 30.44
C PRO A 227 7.98 13.21 29.28
N GLU A 228 6.76 13.39 28.74
CA GLU A 228 6.26 12.63 27.60
C GLU A 228 7.12 12.85 26.36
N PHE A 229 7.52 14.10 26.10
CA PHE A 229 8.33 14.43 24.94
C PHE A 229 9.78 13.95 25.12
N GLN A 230 10.30 14.04 26.34
CA GLN A 230 11.66 13.63 26.65
C GLN A 230 11.87 12.13 26.51
N TRP A 231 11.02 11.30 27.12
CA TRP A 231 11.19 9.85 27.00
C TRP A 231 10.98 9.39 25.56
N ASP A 232 10.02 10.00 24.85
CA ASP A 232 9.71 9.58 23.49
C ASP A 232 10.82 9.98 22.50
N SER A 233 11.43 11.14 22.73
CA SER A 233 12.62 11.59 21.99
C SER A 233 13.82 10.69 22.24
N TRP A 234 14.08 10.31 23.49
CA TRP A 234 15.14 9.34 23.83
C TRP A 234 14.89 7.98 23.17
N ARG A 235 13.65 7.48 23.20
CA ARG A 235 13.23 6.24 22.55
C ARG A 235 13.49 6.30 21.04
N HIS A 236 13.14 7.41 20.38
CA HIS A 236 13.39 7.58 18.95
C HIS A 236 14.89 7.66 18.60
N LEU A 237 15.71 8.35 19.42
CA LEU A 237 17.16 8.36 19.26
C LEU A 237 17.76 6.94 19.35
N ALA A 238 17.27 6.13 20.30
CA ALA A 238 17.66 4.74 20.43
C ALA A 238 17.39 3.95 19.13
N ASP A 239 16.20 4.09 18.56
CA ASP A 239 15.80 3.43 17.32
C ASP A 239 16.64 3.85 16.10
N ILE A 240 17.00 5.14 16.01
CA ILE A 240 17.89 5.66 14.95
C ILE A 240 19.28 5.04 15.08
N PHE A 241 19.88 5.08 16.28
CA PHE A 241 21.22 4.55 16.50
C PHE A 241 21.28 3.02 16.42
N ARG A 242 20.22 2.32 16.84
CA ARG A 242 20.04 0.88 16.55
C ARG A 242 20.04 0.62 15.06
N SER A 243 19.34 1.43 14.28
CA SER A 243 19.32 1.32 12.82
C SER A 243 20.70 1.58 12.22
N PHE A 244 21.50 2.52 12.75
CA PHE A 244 22.89 2.71 12.32
C PHE A 244 23.73 1.45 12.55
N LYS A 245 23.61 0.83 13.73
CA LYS A 245 24.34 -0.39 14.08
C LYS A 245 23.94 -1.57 13.18
N ILE A 246 22.63 -1.82 13.01
CA ILE A 246 22.11 -2.94 12.21
C ILE A 246 22.40 -2.76 10.72
N ARG A 247 22.18 -1.55 10.19
CA ARG A 247 22.36 -1.24 8.76
C ARG A 247 23.80 -0.84 8.41
N LYS A 248 24.72 -0.83 9.39
CA LYS A 248 26.13 -0.41 9.26
C LYS A 248 26.28 0.99 8.64
N ILE A 249 25.45 1.94 9.09
CA ILE A 249 25.48 3.32 8.60
C ILE A 249 26.63 4.06 9.29
N SER A 250 27.60 4.50 8.50
CA SER A 250 28.65 5.41 8.95
C SER A 250 28.22 6.85 8.72
N LYS A 251 27.63 7.46 9.75
CA LYS A 251 27.23 8.88 9.77
C LYS A 251 27.75 9.55 11.03
N GLU A 252 28.39 10.69 10.87
CA GLU A 252 28.86 11.48 12.02
C GLU A 252 27.69 12.17 12.72
N VAL A 253 27.74 12.20 14.04
CA VAL A 253 26.73 12.85 14.89
C VAL A 253 27.44 13.81 15.82
N ARG A 254 26.69 14.70 16.47
CA ARG A 254 27.29 15.64 17.42
C ARG A 254 28.03 14.88 18.53
N LYS A 255 29.07 15.52 19.10
CA LYS A 255 29.99 14.89 20.07
C LYS A 255 29.25 14.34 21.29
N GLU A 256 28.23 15.04 21.76
CA GLU A 256 27.40 14.67 22.91
C GLU A 256 26.58 13.39 22.67
N LEU A 257 26.36 13.03 21.40
CA LEU A 257 25.61 11.86 20.99
C LEU A 257 26.50 10.65 20.66
N MET A 258 27.82 10.80 20.68
CA MET A 258 28.74 9.74 20.25
C MET A 258 28.70 8.50 21.16
N GLU A 259 28.52 8.71 22.47
CA GLU A 259 28.36 7.63 23.43
C GLU A 259 27.09 6.81 23.14
N TYR A 260 25.97 7.49 22.91
CA TYR A 260 24.69 6.87 22.59
C TYR A 260 24.68 6.20 21.21
N LYS A 261 25.40 6.75 20.23
CA LYS A 261 25.58 6.10 18.93
C LYS A 261 26.38 4.78 19.07
N LYS A 262 27.40 4.77 19.94
CA LYS A 262 28.21 3.57 20.23
C LYS A 262 27.40 2.52 20.99
N ASP A 263 26.60 2.97 21.95
CA ASP A 263 25.73 2.13 22.76
C ASP A 263 24.28 2.64 22.77
N PRO A 264 23.47 2.24 21.76
CA PRO A 264 22.11 2.75 21.58
C PRO A 264 21.16 2.43 22.75
N GLU A 265 21.47 1.43 23.58
CA GLU A 265 20.61 1.03 24.71
C GLU A 265 20.58 2.10 25.79
N LYS A 266 21.64 2.90 25.92
CA LYS A 266 21.69 4.05 26.85
C LYS A 266 20.57 5.05 26.61
N CYS A 267 20.13 5.22 25.35
CA CYS A 267 18.97 6.06 25.06
C CYS A 267 17.67 5.46 25.63
N MET A 268 17.48 4.13 25.56
CA MET A 268 16.32 3.49 26.18
C MET A 268 16.36 3.62 27.70
N LEU A 269 17.53 3.47 28.31
CA LEU A 269 17.70 3.68 29.75
C LEU A 269 17.36 5.12 30.16
N LYS A 270 17.78 6.12 29.37
CA LYS A 270 17.36 7.51 29.57
C LYS A 270 15.85 7.72 29.46
N ALA A 271 15.19 7.06 28.50
CA ALA A 271 13.73 7.10 28.43
C ALA A 271 13.08 6.49 29.69
N MET A 272 13.63 5.39 30.23
CA MET A 272 13.12 4.73 31.43
C MET A 272 13.37 5.53 32.72
N GLU A 273 14.46 6.30 32.79
CA GLU A 273 14.71 7.26 33.89
C GLU A 273 13.62 8.33 33.94
N VAL A 274 13.12 8.78 32.77
CA VAL A 274 12.07 9.80 32.67
C VAL A 274 10.68 9.23 32.96
N THR A 275 10.36 8.05 32.42
CA THR A 275 9.04 7.41 32.60
C THR A 275 9.19 5.92 32.97
N PRO A 276 9.41 5.61 34.26
CA PRO A 276 9.42 4.21 34.70
C PRO A 276 8.03 3.58 34.54
N ASN A 277 7.96 2.28 34.27
CA ASN A 277 6.71 1.51 34.16
C ASN A 277 5.72 2.02 33.11
N ASN A 278 6.22 2.59 32.01
CA ASN A 278 5.38 2.98 30.88
C ASN A 278 5.18 1.80 29.91
N ALA A 279 3.94 1.34 29.75
CA ALA A 279 3.60 0.19 28.89
C ALA A 279 4.11 0.34 27.45
N ARG A 280 3.94 1.53 26.84
CA ARG A 280 4.40 1.82 25.47
C ARG A 280 5.91 1.75 25.36
N LEU A 281 6.63 2.33 26.33
CA LEU A 281 8.09 2.29 26.36
C LEU A 281 8.62 0.87 26.50
N LEU A 282 8.06 0.05 27.40
CA LEU A 282 8.47 -1.35 27.58
C LEU A 282 8.33 -2.17 26.29
N ALA A 283 7.23 -2.01 25.58
CA ALA A 283 7.02 -2.70 24.29
C ALA A 283 8.04 -2.26 23.24
N ARG A 284 8.33 -0.94 23.15
CA ARG A 284 9.38 -0.40 22.26
C ARG A 284 10.75 -0.93 22.63
N TYR A 285 11.05 -1.02 23.93
CA TYR A 285 12.32 -1.52 24.44
C TYR A 285 12.51 -3.01 24.14
N ALA A 286 11.46 -3.83 24.30
CA ALA A 286 11.48 -5.24 23.92
C ALA A 286 11.84 -5.44 22.44
N ASN A 287 11.19 -4.70 21.53
CA ASN A 287 11.51 -4.78 20.10
C ASN A 287 12.95 -4.32 19.82
N PHE A 288 13.42 -3.29 20.51
CA PHE A 288 14.78 -2.78 20.40
C PHE A 288 15.81 -3.85 20.79
N LEU A 289 15.65 -4.51 21.94
CA LEU A 289 16.53 -5.57 22.41
C LEU A 289 16.51 -6.78 21.49
N TYR A 290 15.31 -7.26 21.11
CA TYR A 290 15.17 -8.36 20.16
C TYR A 290 15.90 -8.04 18.85
N SER A 291 15.78 -6.81 18.36
CA SER A 291 16.38 -6.39 17.11
C SER A 291 17.92 -6.41 17.16
N LEU A 292 18.53 -6.05 18.28
CA LEU A 292 19.98 -6.06 18.48
C LEU A 292 20.55 -7.46 18.71
N ASN A 293 19.94 -8.22 19.61
CA ASN A 293 20.56 -9.42 20.17
C ASN A 293 20.00 -10.72 19.57
N LYS A 294 18.80 -10.67 18.96
CA LYS A 294 18.05 -11.86 18.48
C LYS A 294 17.71 -12.87 19.59
N GLU A 295 17.73 -12.42 20.84
CA GLU A 295 17.31 -13.20 22.02
C GLU A 295 15.81 -13.05 22.26
N TYR A 296 15.18 -14.09 22.81
CA TYR A 296 13.72 -14.15 22.97
C TYR A 296 13.25 -13.83 24.39
N GLN A 297 13.95 -14.35 25.41
CA GLN A 297 13.48 -14.34 26.79
C GLN A 297 13.25 -12.92 27.33
N LYS A 298 14.29 -12.07 27.34
CA LYS A 298 14.17 -10.73 27.91
C LYS A 298 13.15 -9.84 27.19
N PRO A 299 13.09 -9.82 25.84
CA PRO A 299 12.02 -9.13 25.13
C PRO A 299 10.61 -9.64 25.47
N LEU A 300 10.40 -10.95 25.59
CA LEU A 300 9.09 -11.51 25.94
C LEU A 300 8.66 -11.12 27.35
N GLU A 301 9.57 -11.17 28.33
CA GLU A 301 9.31 -10.70 29.71
C GLU A 301 8.88 -9.22 29.74
N LEU A 302 9.57 -8.35 28.98
CA LEU A 302 9.21 -6.93 28.87
C LEU A 302 7.84 -6.72 28.20
N LEU A 303 7.48 -7.57 27.24
CA LEU A 303 6.18 -7.49 26.57
C LEU A 303 5.05 -7.98 27.48
N GLU A 304 5.30 -9.01 28.29
CA GLU A 304 4.36 -9.44 29.34
C GLU A 304 4.14 -8.34 30.38
N GLN A 305 5.20 -7.67 30.82
CA GLN A 305 5.12 -6.51 31.72
C GLN A 305 4.37 -5.33 31.06
N SER A 306 4.63 -5.06 29.79
CA SER A 306 3.90 -4.04 29.04
C SER A 306 2.39 -4.34 28.98
N ILE A 307 2.03 -5.59 28.67
CA ILE A 307 0.64 -6.03 28.52
C ILE A 307 -0.07 -6.11 29.88
N SER A 308 0.65 -6.40 30.97
CA SER A 308 0.05 -6.37 32.31
C SER A 308 -0.25 -4.94 32.78
N LEU A 309 0.52 -3.94 32.34
CA LEU A 309 0.26 -2.53 32.60
C LEU A 309 -0.87 -1.97 31.74
N ASP A 310 -0.94 -2.37 30.47
CA ASP A 310 -2.04 -2.03 29.57
C ASP A 310 -2.40 -3.23 28.69
N SER A 311 -3.51 -3.87 29.05
CA SER A 311 -4.05 -5.02 28.33
C SER A 311 -5.13 -4.63 27.32
N THR A 312 -5.43 -3.34 27.16
CA THR A 312 -6.40 -2.88 26.16
C THR A 312 -5.82 -2.96 24.75
N GLU A 313 -6.69 -2.89 23.77
CA GLU A 313 -6.34 -2.87 22.35
C GLU A 313 -5.46 -1.67 21.95
N PHE A 314 -5.39 -0.60 22.77
CA PHE A 314 -4.50 0.55 22.54
C PHE A 314 -3.01 0.20 22.68
N ASN A 315 -2.68 -0.89 23.40
CA ASN A 315 -1.33 -1.44 23.45
C ASN A 315 -1.04 -2.42 22.28
N PHE A 316 -1.68 -2.21 21.12
CA PHE A 316 -1.54 -3.05 19.93
C PHE A 316 -0.08 -3.31 19.52
N TYR A 317 0.82 -2.36 19.79
CA TYR A 317 2.24 -2.51 19.47
C TYR A 317 2.91 -3.62 20.31
N ALA A 318 2.53 -3.79 21.59
CA ALA A 318 3.05 -4.87 22.41
C ALA A 318 2.58 -6.24 21.90
N PHE A 319 1.28 -6.38 21.62
CA PHE A 319 0.72 -7.60 21.04
C PHE A 319 1.37 -7.94 19.70
N THR A 320 1.46 -6.97 18.79
CA THR A 320 2.11 -7.14 17.48
C THR A 320 3.57 -7.58 17.61
N THR A 321 4.31 -6.95 18.54
CA THR A 321 5.72 -7.29 18.77
C THR A 321 5.86 -8.69 19.35
N ARG A 322 5.02 -9.07 20.32
CA ARG A 322 5.04 -10.39 20.95
C ARG A 322 4.66 -11.49 19.96
N ALA A 323 3.66 -11.26 19.11
CA ALA A 323 3.31 -12.17 18.01
C ALA A 323 4.48 -12.35 17.03
N MET A 324 5.11 -11.25 16.61
CA MET A 324 6.26 -11.29 15.72
C MET A 324 7.44 -12.08 16.33
N ILE A 325 7.75 -11.87 17.61
CA ILE A 325 8.83 -12.59 18.29
C ILE A 325 8.51 -14.08 18.42
N ASN A 326 7.26 -14.45 18.73
CA ASN A 326 6.82 -15.85 18.79
C ASN A 326 6.86 -16.53 17.42
N LEU A 327 6.46 -15.85 16.34
CA LEU A 327 6.63 -16.34 14.96
C LEU A 327 8.10 -16.58 14.62
N LYS A 328 8.99 -15.66 15.03
CA LYS A 328 10.44 -15.82 14.83
C LYS A 328 11.02 -16.97 15.63
N TYR A 329 10.59 -17.12 16.88
CA TYR A 329 10.95 -18.23 17.74
C TYR A 329 10.54 -19.56 17.09
N TYR A 330 9.30 -19.66 16.62
CA TYR A 330 8.80 -20.81 15.88
C TYR A 330 9.68 -21.16 14.68
N ASN A 331 9.91 -20.20 13.78
CA ASN A 331 10.66 -20.41 12.55
C ASN A 331 12.12 -20.83 12.80
N TYR A 332 12.72 -20.38 13.91
CA TYR A 332 14.08 -20.75 14.27
C TYR A 332 14.16 -22.17 14.86
N HIS A 333 13.19 -22.55 15.71
CA HIS A 333 13.26 -23.80 16.48
C HIS A 333 12.59 -25.00 15.80
N VAL A 334 11.70 -24.82 14.82
CA VAL A 334 10.99 -25.93 14.15
C VAL A 334 11.94 -26.96 13.54
N LYS A 335 13.07 -26.53 12.97
CA LYS A 335 14.09 -27.45 12.41
C LYS A 335 14.75 -28.31 13.49
N GLN A 336 14.97 -27.76 14.68
CA GLN A 336 15.60 -28.46 15.81
C GLN A 336 14.59 -29.35 16.56
N ALA A 337 13.30 -28.99 16.51
CA ALA A 337 12.24 -29.81 17.06
C ALA A 337 12.09 -31.13 16.30
N GLY A 338 12.20 -31.11 14.96
CA GLY A 338 12.06 -32.30 14.14
C GLY A 338 10.69 -32.96 14.38
N GLN A 339 10.69 -34.23 14.82
CA GLN A 339 9.48 -34.98 15.15
C GLN A 339 9.20 -35.06 16.67
N ASP A 340 9.93 -34.30 17.50
CA ASP A 340 9.74 -34.27 18.95
C ASP A 340 8.39 -33.63 19.32
N ALA A 341 7.44 -34.44 19.76
CA ALA A 341 6.08 -34.02 20.06
C ALA A 341 6.01 -32.95 21.16
N SER A 342 6.89 -33.00 22.16
CA SER A 342 6.91 -32.02 23.26
C SER A 342 7.37 -30.66 22.75
N LYS A 343 8.46 -30.63 21.99
CA LYS A 343 8.95 -29.40 21.36
C LYS A 343 7.94 -28.83 20.37
N MET A 344 7.32 -29.68 19.55
CA MET A 344 6.28 -29.26 18.61
C MET A 344 5.03 -28.73 19.33
N GLY A 345 4.68 -29.26 20.50
CA GLY A 345 3.63 -28.73 21.36
C GLY A 345 3.92 -27.31 21.84
N LEU A 346 5.14 -27.04 22.32
CA LEU A 346 5.57 -25.69 22.72
C LEU A 346 5.53 -24.70 21.54
N LEU A 347 5.98 -25.15 20.36
CA LEU A 347 5.93 -24.34 19.15
C LEU A 347 4.50 -24.04 18.69
N ARG A 348 3.58 -25.00 18.83
CA ARG A 348 2.16 -24.79 18.56
C ARG A 348 1.55 -23.78 19.53
N ASN A 349 1.92 -23.82 20.81
CA ASN A 349 1.48 -22.82 21.80
C ASN A 349 1.97 -21.41 21.44
N ALA A 350 3.21 -21.27 20.98
CA ALA A 350 3.75 -19.99 20.51
C ALA A 350 2.96 -19.44 19.31
N LEU A 351 2.56 -20.30 18.37
CA LEU A 351 1.70 -19.91 17.23
C LEU A 351 0.29 -19.50 17.69
N GLN A 352 -0.31 -20.22 18.63
CA GLN A 352 -1.63 -19.86 19.19
C GLN A 352 -1.59 -18.52 19.94
N LEU A 353 -0.53 -18.27 20.69
CA LEU A 353 -0.31 -16.97 21.33
C LEU A 353 -0.16 -15.86 20.28
N ALA A 354 0.65 -16.08 19.25
CA ALA A 354 0.82 -15.12 18.16
C ALA A 354 -0.50 -14.82 17.42
N LYS A 355 -1.34 -15.84 17.20
CA LYS A 355 -2.70 -15.68 16.64
C LYS A 355 -3.54 -14.74 17.50
N SER A 356 -3.66 -15.04 18.80
CA SER A 356 -4.46 -14.26 19.75
C SER A 356 -4.00 -12.80 19.83
N ASP A 357 -2.69 -12.60 19.89
CA ASP A 357 -2.08 -11.27 19.93
C ASP A 357 -2.37 -10.46 18.66
N LEU A 358 -2.27 -11.07 17.47
CA LEU A 358 -2.56 -10.38 16.21
C LEU A 358 -4.05 -10.05 16.06
N GLU A 359 -4.93 -10.97 16.44
CA GLU A 359 -6.39 -10.73 16.45
C GLU A 359 -6.74 -9.55 17.37
N LYS A 360 -6.08 -9.44 18.53
CA LYS A 360 -6.26 -8.34 19.46
C LYS A 360 -5.68 -7.01 18.93
N ALA A 361 -4.49 -7.02 18.35
CA ALA A 361 -3.88 -5.82 17.77
C ALA A 361 -4.71 -5.26 16.60
N MET A 362 -5.25 -6.14 15.76
CA MET A 362 -6.05 -5.76 14.59
C MET A 362 -7.41 -5.14 14.95
N ALA A 363 -7.88 -5.25 16.20
CA ALA A 363 -9.08 -4.54 16.66
C ALA A 363 -8.91 -3.01 16.65
N MET A 364 -7.67 -2.51 16.77
CA MET A 364 -7.33 -1.08 16.72
C MET A 364 -6.63 -0.65 15.45
N HIS A 365 -5.73 -1.49 14.92
CA HIS A 365 -4.84 -1.04 13.86
C HIS A 365 -4.61 -2.15 12.85
N VAL A 366 -5.39 -2.11 11.76
CA VAL A 366 -5.26 -3.06 10.66
C VAL A 366 -4.10 -2.62 9.77
N THR A 367 -3.05 -3.44 9.69
CA THR A 367 -1.93 -3.21 8.79
C THR A 367 -1.76 -4.37 7.82
N PRO A 368 -1.22 -4.12 6.61
CA PRO A 368 -0.91 -5.22 5.70
C PRO A 368 0.13 -6.18 6.30
N TRP A 369 1.03 -5.73 7.18
CA TRP A 369 1.99 -6.61 7.87
C TRP A 369 1.33 -7.53 8.90
N ASP A 370 0.40 -7.02 9.70
CA ASP A 370 -0.26 -7.83 10.73
C ASP A 370 -1.27 -8.79 10.13
N LEU A 371 -1.96 -8.38 9.06
CA LEU A 371 -2.76 -9.28 8.22
C LEU A 371 -1.89 -10.39 7.61
N ALA A 372 -0.74 -10.04 7.03
CA ALA A 372 0.18 -11.03 6.47
C ALA A 372 0.73 -11.98 7.53
N ARG A 373 1.11 -11.48 8.72
CA ARG A 373 1.56 -12.31 9.84
C ARG A 373 0.46 -13.23 10.34
N LEU A 374 -0.78 -12.75 10.41
CA LEU A 374 -1.91 -13.58 10.84
C LEU A 374 -2.19 -14.68 9.81
N GLY A 375 -2.11 -14.36 8.51
CA GLY A 375 -2.14 -15.35 7.43
C GLY A 375 -1.01 -16.39 7.58
N GLU A 376 0.21 -15.96 7.89
CA GLU A 376 1.35 -16.85 8.13
C GLU A 376 1.10 -17.76 9.34
N VAL A 377 0.57 -17.24 10.44
CA VAL A 377 0.21 -18.04 11.62
C VAL A 377 -0.81 -19.12 11.25
N TYR A 378 -1.88 -18.76 10.53
CA TYR A 378 -2.89 -19.73 10.09
C TYR A 378 -2.29 -20.84 9.20
N TYR A 379 -1.43 -20.45 8.25
CA TYR A 379 -0.74 -21.39 7.38
C TYR A 379 0.20 -22.34 8.16
N LEU A 380 0.97 -21.82 9.12
CA LEU A 380 1.86 -22.62 9.96
C LEU A 380 1.09 -23.54 10.91
N LEU A 381 -0.06 -23.11 11.42
CA LEU A 381 -0.97 -23.96 12.19
C LEU A 381 -1.51 -25.10 11.32
N ALA A 382 -1.87 -24.85 10.06
CA ALA A 382 -2.29 -25.89 9.12
C ALA A 382 -1.18 -26.93 8.89
N LYS A 383 0.07 -26.49 8.74
CA LYS A 383 1.23 -27.38 8.55
C LYS A 383 1.55 -28.27 9.74
N ASN A 384 1.25 -27.79 10.95
CA ASN A 384 1.46 -28.54 12.18
C ASN A 384 0.23 -29.33 12.60
N HIS A 385 -0.86 -29.29 11.85
CA HIS A 385 -2.07 -30.02 12.20
C HIS A 385 -1.84 -31.52 12.05
N THR A 386 -2.30 -32.29 13.04
CA THR A 386 -2.16 -33.75 13.08
C THR A 386 -3.48 -34.47 12.80
N GLU A 387 -4.54 -33.72 12.51
CA GLU A 387 -5.92 -34.21 12.39
C GLU A 387 -6.45 -34.11 10.95
N GLN A 388 -7.77 -34.22 10.78
CA GLN A 388 -8.50 -34.42 9.52
C GLN A 388 -8.20 -33.34 8.46
N ASP A 389 -8.18 -33.75 7.19
CA ASP A 389 -7.92 -32.88 6.02
C ASP A 389 -8.85 -31.66 5.93
N SER A 390 -10.07 -31.74 6.47
CA SER A 390 -11.06 -30.66 6.48
C SER A 390 -10.62 -29.44 7.31
N GLU A 391 -9.97 -29.66 8.45
CA GLU A 391 -9.50 -28.58 9.33
C GLU A 391 -8.24 -27.92 8.77
N ILE A 392 -7.34 -28.71 8.18
CA ILE A 392 -6.17 -28.20 7.46
C ILE A 392 -6.62 -27.27 6.34
N ARG A 393 -7.61 -27.69 5.55
CA ARG A 393 -8.19 -26.86 4.48
C ARG A 393 -8.80 -25.57 5.02
N SER A 394 -9.57 -25.64 6.10
CA SER A 394 -10.16 -24.45 6.75
C SER A 394 -9.10 -23.44 7.21
N LEU A 395 -7.99 -23.92 7.78
CA LEU A 395 -6.88 -23.05 8.19
C LEU A 395 -6.18 -22.40 7.00
N ILE A 396 -5.97 -23.13 5.89
CA ILE A 396 -5.40 -22.57 4.67
C ILE A 396 -6.34 -21.53 4.04
N GLU A 397 -7.65 -21.77 4.05
CA GLU A 397 -8.66 -20.80 3.58
C GLU A 397 -8.64 -19.52 4.43
N LYS A 398 -8.50 -19.64 5.76
CA LYS A 398 -8.28 -18.47 6.64
C LYS A 398 -6.98 -17.76 6.30
N ALA A 399 -5.89 -18.48 6.03
CA ALA A 399 -4.63 -17.87 5.61
C ALA A 399 -4.79 -17.07 4.30
N LEU A 400 -5.45 -17.65 3.30
CA LEU A 400 -5.75 -17.01 2.00
C LEU A 400 -6.59 -15.73 2.17
N LEU A 401 -7.60 -15.76 3.05
CA LEU A 401 -8.42 -14.59 3.35
C LEU A 401 -7.56 -13.45 3.88
N HIS A 402 -6.67 -13.72 4.84
CA HIS A 402 -5.83 -12.69 5.45
C HIS A 402 -4.75 -12.17 4.48
N PHE A 403 -4.16 -13.02 3.64
CA PHE A 403 -3.25 -12.56 2.58
C PHE A 403 -3.98 -11.73 1.51
N THR A 404 -5.23 -12.06 1.18
CA THR A 404 -6.04 -11.27 0.25
C THR A 404 -6.30 -9.89 0.83
N LYS A 405 -6.81 -9.82 2.07
CA LYS A 405 -6.97 -8.55 2.79
C LYS A 405 -5.67 -7.76 2.88
N ALA A 406 -4.53 -8.43 3.13
CA ALA A 406 -3.22 -7.77 3.17
C ALA A 406 -2.84 -7.16 1.82
N GLY A 407 -3.17 -7.82 0.70
CA GLY A 407 -2.93 -7.31 -0.65
C GLY A 407 -3.84 -6.15 -1.04
N ASP A 408 -5.08 -6.17 -0.54
CA ASP A 408 -6.10 -5.13 -0.79
C ASP A 408 -5.87 -3.86 0.04
N CYS A 409 -5.08 -3.94 1.12
CA CYS A 409 -4.62 -2.76 1.84
C CYS A 409 -3.76 -1.85 0.93
N GLN A 410 -3.76 -0.56 1.25
CA GLN A 410 -2.89 0.43 0.59
C GLN A 410 -1.41 -0.02 0.66
N ASP A 411 -0.74 -0.02 -0.51
CA ASP A 411 0.61 -0.57 -0.77
C ASP A 411 0.82 -2.07 -0.49
N GLY A 412 -0.20 -2.78 0.02
CA GLY A 412 -0.16 -4.22 0.28
C GLY A 412 0.14 -5.06 -0.96
N HIS A 413 -0.40 -4.67 -2.11
CA HIS A 413 -0.11 -5.29 -3.40
C HIS A 413 1.37 -5.18 -3.85
N LYS A 414 2.19 -4.34 -3.21
CA LYS A 414 3.65 -4.26 -3.44
C LYS A 414 4.44 -5.24 -2.55
N MET A 415 3.78 -5.89 -1.58
CA MET A 415 4.43 -6.79 -0.63
C MET A 415 4.68 -8.17 -1.27
N ILE A 416 5.94 -8.41 -1.64
CA ILE A 416 6.42 -9.71 -2.14
C ILE A 416 5.98 -10.87 -1.23
N ALA A 417 6.08 -10.70 0.09
CA ALA A 417 5.72 -11.72 1.09
C ALA A 417 4.26 -12.18 0.97
N VAL A 418 3.34 -11.25 0.71
CA VAL A 418 1.90 -11.50 0.64
C VAL A 418 1.60 -12.40 -0.55
N HIS A 419 2.11 -12.02 -1.73
CA HIS A 419 1.93 -12.78 -2.97
C HIS A 419 2.57 -14.17 -2.91
N LEU A 420 3.77 -14.28 -2.36
CA LEU A 420 4.42 -15.58 -2.16
C LEU A 420 3.58 -16.51 -1.27
N SER A 421 3.10 -16.00 -0.15
CA SER A 421 2.40 -16.81 0.84
C SER A 421 1.02 -17.21 0.32
N ARG A 422 0.34 -16.30 -0.38
CA ARG A 422 -0.90 -16.59 -1.10
C ARG A 422 -0.69 -17.64 -2.18
N GLY A 423 0.36 -17.51 -2.99
CA GLY A 423 0.72 -18.50 -4.02
C GLY A 423 1.00 -19.88 -3.45
N ARG A 424 1.70 -19.98 -2.32
CA ARG A 424 1.94 -21.25 -1.61
C ARG A 424 0.65 -21.88 -1.12
N CYS A 425 -0.22 -21.10 -0.47
CA CYS A 425 -1.52 -21.59 -0.01
C CYS A 425 -2.37 -22.12 -1.17
N LEU A 426 -2.43 -21.37 -2.29
CA LEU A 426 -3.14 -21.79 -3.50
C LEU A 426 -2.58 -23.08 -4.10
N PHE A 427 -1.25 -23.18 -4.18
CA PHE A 427 -0.59 -24.38 -4.69
C PHE A 427 -0.92 -25.62 -3.84
N GLU A 428 -0.96 -25.47 -2.52
CA GLU A 428 -1.27 -26.58 -1.60
C GLU A 428 -2.70 -27.06 -1.68
N ILE A 429 -3.67 -26.19 -1.94
CA ILE A 429 -5.07 -26.59 -2.16
C ILE A 429 -5.34 -27.06 -3.61
N GLY A 430 -4.30 -27.14 -4.45
CA GLY A 430 -4.38 -27.61 -5.84
C GLY A 430 -4.70 -26.54 -6.88
N GLU A 431 -4.84 -25.27 -6.49
CA GLU A 431 -5.15 -24.12 -7.36
C GLU A 431 -3.90 -23.60 -8.09
N LYS A 432 -3.24 -24.47 -8.87
CA LYS A 432 -1.94 -24.23 -9.51
C LYS A 432 -1.93 -23.01 -10.44
N ARG A 433 -3.01 -22.82 -11.19
CA ARG A 433 -3.14 -21.68 -12.12
C ARG A 433 -3.26 -20.34 -11.40
N SER A 434 -3.99 -20.29 -10.29
CA SER A 434 -4.06 -19.11 -9.42
C SER A 434 -2.72 -18.85 -8.72
N ALA A 435 -2.02 -19.92 -8.31
CA ALA A 435 -0.68 -19.82 -7.71
C ALA A 435 0.35 -19.18 -8.66
N ILE A 436 0.32 -19.52 -9.97
CA ILE A 436 1.16 -18.86 -11.00
C ILE A 436 0.97 -17.35 -10.97
N GLY A 437 -0.29 -16.87 -10.94
CA GLY A 437 -0.61 -15.44 -10.90
C GLY A 437 0.04 -14.75 -9.69
N CYS A 438 -0.08 -15.34 -8.51
CA CYS A 438 0.54 -14.82 -7.30
C CYS A 438 2.08 -14.84 -7.37
N PHE A 439 2.70 -15.92 -7.84
CA PHE A 439 4.16 -15.97 -7.93
C PHE A 439 4.73 -15.01 -8.99
N LYS A 440 4.00 -14.76 -10.09
CA LYS A 440 4.36 -13.69 -11.04
C LYS A 440 4.31 -12.32 -10.37
N GLN A 441 3.23 -12.00 -9.66
CA GLN A 441 3.14 -10.74 -8.91
C GLN A 441 4.28 -10.60 -7.90
N ALA A 442 4.65 -11.68 -7.21
CA ALA A 442 5.79 -11.68 -6.30
C ALA A 442 7.12 -11.35 -7.01
N THR A 443 7.36 -11.93 -8.20
CA THR A 443 8.56 -11.63 -9.00
C THR A 443 8.53 -10.22 -9.59
N ASP A 444 7.35 -9.71 -9.96
CA ASP A 444 7.19 -8.37 -10.54
C ASP A 444 7.42 -7.27 -9.50
N CYS A 445 7.06 -7.52 -8.23
CA CYS A 445 7.31 -6.61 -7.12
C CYS A 445 8.80 -6.49 -6.73
N GLU A 446 9.68 -7.36 -7.25
CA GLU A 446 11.11 -7.24 -7.01
C GLU A 446 11.76 -6.12 -7.82
N PRO A 447 12.79 -5.45 -7.27
CA PRO A 447 13.50 -4.41 -8.02
C PRO A 447 14.11 -4.97 -9.31
N PRO A 448 14.23 -4.16 -10.38
CA PRO A 448 14.84 -4.58 -11.65
C PRO A 448 16.29 -5.07 -11.50
N THR A 449 16.99 -4.62 -10.46
CA THR A 449 18.38 -4.98 -10.14
C THR A 449 18.52 -6.22 -9.23
N SER A 450 17.41 -6.93 -8.95
CA SER A 450 17.41 -8.11 -8.08
C SER A 450 18.25 -9.24 -8.68
N THR A 451 19.14 -9.82 -7.89
CA THR A 451 19.84 -11.08 -8.21
C THR A 451 19.26 -12.28 -7.44
N TYR A 452 18.19 -12.07 -6.68
CA TYR A 452 17.56 -13.09 -5.84
C TYR A 452 16.57 -13.93 -6.64
N THR A 453 16.89 -15.21 -6.86
CA THR A 453 16.06 -16.09 -7.69
C THR A 453 14.98 -16.85 -6.92
N GLY A 454 14.89 -16.68 -5.61
CA GLY A 454 14.05 -17.52 -4.75
C GLY A 454 12.55 -17.45 -5.04
N ASN A 455 12.02 -16.29 -5.45
CA ASN A 455 10.60 -16.13 -5.77
C ASN A 455 10.28 -16.75 -7.13
N PHE A 456 11.15 -16.54 -8.12
CA PHE A 456 11.03 -17.18 -9.42
C PHE A 456 11.15 -18.71 -9.30
N ASN A 457 11.92 -19.22 -8.34
CA ASN A 457 11.98 -20.65 -8.06
C ASN A 457 10.63 -21.23 -7.63
N GLU A 458 9.80 -20.50 -6.88
CA GLU A 458 8.44 -20.94 -6.56
C GLU A 458 7.60 -21.03 -7.85
N LEU A 459 7.65 -19.99 -8.68
CA LEU A 459 6.95 -19.96 -9.97
C LEU A 459 7.36 -21.13 -10.87
N LEU A 460 8.67 -21.37 -11.03
CA LEU A 460 9.20 -22.46 -11.84
C LEU A 460 8.79 -23.83 -11.30
N SER A 461 8.74 -24.01 -9.97
CA SER A 461 8.29 -25.28 -9.39
C SER A 461 6.84 -25.59 -9.74
N VAL A 462 5.95 -24.59 -9.78
CA VAL A 462 4.55 -24.78 -10.21
C VAL A 462 4.48 -25.14 -11.68
N TYR A 463 5.23 -24.44 -12.55
CA TYR A 463 5.28 -24.78 -13.98
C TYR A 463 5.74 -26.21 -14.21
N LEU A 464 6.83 -26.63 -13.58
CA LEU A 464 7.38 -27.98 -13.73
C LEU A 464 6.42 -29.04 -13.18
N THR A 465 5.69 -28.74 -12.09
CA THR A 465 4.64 -29.63 -11.57
C THR A 465 3.51 -29.81 -12.57
N ILE A 466 3.03 -28.74 -13.19
CA ILE A 466 1.98 -28.82 -14.23
C ILE A 466 2.49 -29.62 -15.43
N LEU A 467 3.71 -29.37 -15.90
CA LEU A 467 4.32 -30.10 -17.01
C LEU A 467 4.46 -31.61 -16.72
N ARG A 468 4.74 -31.97 -15.46
CA ARG A 468 4.81 -33.37 -15.02
C ARG A 468 3.46 -34.07 -15.07
N GLU A 469 2.38 -33.36 -14.76
CA GLU A 469 1.03 -33.92 -14.70
C GLU A 469 0.34 -33.93 -16.06
N GLU A 470 0.53 -32.88 -16.87
CA GLU A 470 -0.12 -32.66 -18.17
C GLU A 470 0.67 -33.27 -19.36
N LYS A 471 1.43 -34.36 -19.13
CA LYS A 471 2.39 -35.00 -20.07
C LYS A 471 1.88 -35.26 -21.50
N SER A 472 0.57 -35.20 -21.75
CA SER A 472 -0.09 -35.59 -23.00
C SER A 472 -1.03 -34.52 -23.60
N SER A 473 -1.05 -33.30 -23.06
CA SER A 473 -1.95 -32.24 -23.54
C SER A 473 -1.53 -31.71 -24.93
N GLU A 474 -2.49 -31.59 -25.87
CA GLU A 474 -2.30 -30.83 -27.13
C GLU A 474 -2.05 -29.34 -26.86
N ASP A 475 -2.49 -28.84 -25.70
CA ASP A 475 -2.33 -27.46 -25.27
C ASP A 475 -0.88 -27.18 -24.85
N ARG A 476 -0.11 -26.61 -25.78
CA ARG A 476 1.28 -26.15 -25.57
C ARG A 476 1.37 -24.81 -24.84
N SER A 477 0.26 -24.22 -24.37
CA SER A 477 0.26 -22.91 -23.72
C SER A 477 1.17 -22.86 -22.50
N ILE A 478 1.20 -23.92 -21.69
CA ILE A 478 2.04 -23.97 -20.49
C ILE A 478 3.53 -23.99 -20.83
N PHE A 479 3.94 -24.65 -21.92
CA PHE A 479 5.33 -24.63 -22.41
C PHE A 479 5.71 -23.22 -22.86
N ALA A 480 4.82 -22.56 -23.61
CA ALA A 480 5.03 -21.18 -24.05
C ALA A 480 5.19 -20.24 -22.84
N GLU A 481 4.24 -20.27 -21.92
CA GLU A 481 4.22 -19.44 -20.72
C GLU A 481 5.46 -19.65 -19.85
N THR A 482 5.88 -20.90 -19.66
CA THR A 482 7.10 -21.26 -18.93
C THR A 482 8.34 -20.69 -19.63
N ALA A 483 8.46 -20.86 -20.95
CA ALA A 483 9.60 -20.39 -21.71
C ALA A 483 9.74 -18.86 -21.67
N TYR A 484 8.64 -18.12 -21.85
CA TYR A 484 8.65 -16.65 -21.78
C TYR A 484 8.92 -16.14 -20.36
N SER A 485 8.37 -16.79 -19.34
CA SER A 485 8.66 -16.46 -17.94
C SER A 485 10.14 -16.66 -17.63
N LEU A 486 10.74 -17.77 -18.10
CA LEU A 486 12.15 -18.07 -17.90
C LEU A 486 13.07 -17.13 -18.69
N ARG A 487 12.71 -16.74 -19.91
CA ARG A 487 13.42 -15.71 -20.68
C ARG A 487 13.42 -14.37 -19.94
N SER A 488 12.27 -13.95 -19.42
CA SER A 488 12.16 -12.72 -18.61
C SER A 488 13.01 -12.79 -17.34
N ALA A 489 13.05 -13.95 -16.70
CA ALA A 489 13.92 -14.20 -15.55
C ALA A 489 15.41 -14.15 -15.91
N VAL A 490 15.82 -14.65 -17.07
CA VAL A 490 17.21 -14.53 -17.55
C VAL A 490 17.60 -13.05 -17.74
N LEU A 491 16.70 -12.23 -18.30
CA LEU A 491 16.93 -10.79 -18.44
C LEU A 491 17.06 -10.08 -17.10
N LYS A 492 16.20 -10.42 -16.13
CA LYS A 492 16.16 -9.79 -14.81
C LYS A 492 17.33 -10.22 -13.91
N TYR A 493 17.53 -11.53 -13.75
CA TYR A 493 18.47 -12.09 -12.77
C TYR A 493 19.85 -12.38 -13.35
N GLY A 494 19.99 -12.38 -14.67
CA GLY A 494 21.20 -12.77 -15.38
C GLY A 494 21.32 -14.28 -15.58
N GLU A 495 21.87 -14.67 -16.73
CA GLU A 495 21.96 -16.07 -17.17
C GLU A 495 22.70 -16.97 -16.16
N LYS A 496 23.81 -16.47 -15.58
CA LYS A 496 24.59 -17.21 -14.58
C LYS A 496 23.75 -17.58 -13.34
N ASN A 497 22.91 -16.65 -12.87
CA ASN A 497 22.10 -16.89 -11.68
C ASN A 497 20.95 -17.86 -11.98
N ILE A 498 20.30 -17.73 -13.13
CA ILE A 498 19.27 -18.68 -13.57
C ILE A 498 19.86 -20.09 -13.75
N ARG A 499 21.04 -20.20 -14.35
CA ARG A 499 21.73 -21.48 -14.54
C ARG A 499 21.99 -22.17 -13.20
N SER A 500 22.65 -21.48 -12.27
CA SER A 500 23.12 -22.06 -11.02
C SER A 500 22.00 -22.25 -9.99
N PHE A 501 21.14 -21.25 -9.82
CA PHE A 501 20.23 -21.17 -8.66
C PHE A 501 18.75 -21.38 -9.00
N CYS A 502 18.40 -21.49 -10.28
CA CYS A 502 17.07 -21.92 -10.74
C CYS A 502 17.12 -23.29 -11.40
N ILE A 503 17.69 -23.37 -12.60
CA ILE A 503 17.69 -24.60 -13.39
C ILE A 503 18.48 -25.68 -12.65
N GLY A 504 19.68 -25.36 -12.15
CA GLY A 504 20.50 -26.29 -11.37
C GLY A 504 19.77 -26.87 -10.15
N LYS A 505 18.91 -26.09 -9.49
CA LYS A 505 18.14 -26.52 -8.33
C LYS A 505 17.09 -27.59 -8.67
N PHE A 506 16.41 -27.46 -9.80
CA PHE A 506 15.35 -28.40 -10.20
C PHE A 506 15.85 -29.51 -11.12
N ARG A 507 17.11 -29.46 -11.54
CA ARG A 507 17.68 -30.38 -12.55
C ARG A 507 17.65 -31.85 -12.13
N SER A 508 17.80 -32.16 -10.83
CA SER A 508 17.75 -33.54 -10.34
C SER A 508 16.32 -34.09 -10.28
N GLU A 509 15.36 -33.27 -9.86
CA GLU A 509 13.97 -33.71 -9.64
C GLU A 509 13.14 -33.64 -10.93
N TYR A 510 13.36 -32.64 -11.80
CA TYR A 510 12.53 -32.33 -12.98
C TYR A 510 13.29 -32.42 -14.31
N ALA A 511 14.21 -33.38 -14.44
CA ALA A 511 15.07 -33.52 -15.62
C ALA A 511 14.25 -33.69 -16.91
N ASP A 512 13.23 -34.55 -16.90
CA ASP A 512 12.39 -34.84 -18.06
C ASP A 512 11.60 -33.61 -18.51
N GLU A 513 11.02 -32.87 -17.56
CA GLU A 513 10.23 -31.67 -17.86
C GLU A 513 11.11 -30.56 -18.42
N LEU A 514 12.33 -30.38 -17.88
CA LEU A 514 13.30 -29.43 -18.40
C LEU A 514 13.77 -29.80 -19.81
N GLN A 515 13.96 -31.09 -20.11
CA GLN A 515 14.32 -31.56 -21.44
C GLN A 515 13.19 -31.34 -22.46
N GLN A 516 11.94 -31.58 -22.08
CA GLN A 516 10.78 -31.27 -22.91
C GLN A 516 10.65 -29.77 -23.18
N LEU A 517 10.89 -28.94 -22.18
CA LEU A 517 10.89 -27.49 -22.33
C LEU A 517 12.01 -27.02 -23.27
N ALA A 518 13.21 -27.62 -23.18
CA ALA A 518 14.31 -27.34 -24.09
C ALA A 518 13.94 -27.68 -25.55
N ALA A 519 13.34 -28.86 -25.78
CA ALA A 519 12.88 -29.29 -27.10
C ALA A 519 11.75 -28.41 -27.65
N TYR A 520 10.90 -27.86 -26.78
CA TYR A 520 9.92 -26.84 -27.16
C TYR A 520 10.61 -25.55 -27.61
N CYS A 521 11.58 -25.05 -26.84
CA CYS A 521 12.30 -23.81 -27.13
C CYS A 521 13.10 -23.89 -28.44
N ASP A 522 13.66 -25.06 -28.79
CA ASP A 522 14.39 -25.27 -30.06
C ASP A 522 13.56 -24.98 -31.32
N LYS A 523 12.24 -25.09 -31.23
CA LYS A 523 11.33 -24.84 -32.37
C LYS A 523 11.23 -23.38 -32.74
N PHE A 524 11.65 -22.46 -31.85
CA PHE A 524 11.49 -21.03 -32.01
C PHE A 524 12.85 -20.34 -31.98
N LYS A 525 13.15 -19.57 -33.04
CA LYS A 525 14.43 -18.86 -33.19
C LYS A 525 14.75 -17.96 -31.99
N GLU A 526 13.75 -17.27 -31.47
CA GLU A 526 13.87 -16.33 -30.34
C GLU A 526 14.16 -17.00 -29.00
N LEU A 527 13.88 -18.30 -28.85
CA LEU A 527 14.08 -19.06 -27.61
C LEU A 527 15.33 -19.95 -27.66
N LYS A 528 16.13 -19.84 -28.72
CA LYS A 528 17.27 -20.74 -28.95
C LYS A 528 18.35 -20.64 -27.86
N GLN A 529 18.62 -19.43 -27.34
CA GLN A 529 19.52 -19.24 -26.20
C GLN A 529 18.99 -19.91 -24.92
N LEU A 530 17.68 -19.91 -24.74
CA LEU A 530 17.04 -20.59 -23.61
C LEU A 530 17.12 -22.11 -23.76
N ALA A 531 16.96 -22.62 -24.99
CA ALA A 531 17.14 -24.04 -25.26
C ALA A 531 18.56 -24.51 -24.91
N SER A 532 19.61 -23.76 -25.26
CA SER A 532 20.98 -24.08 -24.85
C SER A 532 21.18 -24.04 -23.33
N LEU A 533 20.53 -23.10 -22.64
CA LEU A 533 20.63 -22.97 -21.18
C LEU A 533 19.96 -24.16 -20.44
N LEU A 534 18.86 -24.66 -20.99
CA LEU A 534 18.12 -25.81 -20.47
C LEU A 534 18.79 -27.14 -20.82
N LYS A 535 19.51 -27.20 -21.94
CA LYS A 535 20.24 -28.39 -22.39
C LYS A 535 21.45 -28.69 -21.50
N PHE A 536 21.74 -29.98 -21.44
CA PHE A 536 22.72 -30.61 -20.58
C PHE A 536 24.16 -30.35 -21.07
N GLU A 537 25.07 -29.95 -20.18
CA GLU A 537 26.52 -30.03 -20.38
C GLU A 537 27.15 -30.64 -19.10
N GLU A 538 27.49 -31.94 -19.20
CA GLU A 538 28.24 -32.81 -18.28
C GLU A 538 27.84 -32.95 -16.79
N PRO A 539 28.07 -34.14 -16.18
CA PRO A 539 27.71 -34.39 -14.79
C PRO A 539 28.69 -33.67 -13.86
N VAL A 540 28.26 -32.56 -13.28
CA VAL A 540 28.90 -32.07 -12.06
C VAL A 540 28.65 -33.18 -11.02
N SER A 541 29.73 -33.78 -10.50
CA SER A 541 29.75 -34.56 -9.24
C SER A 541 28.72 -33.97 -8.28
N PRO A 542 27.93 -34.76 -7.53
CA PRO A 542 26.79 -34.27 -6.75
C PRO A 542 27.25 -33.19 -5.76
N ALA A 543 27.33 -31.96 -6.25
CA ALA A 543 27.59 -30.79 -5.49
C ALA A 543 26.35 -30.71 -4.63
N LYS A 544 26.52 -30.90 -3.32
CA LYS A 544 25.49 -30.66 -2.30
C LYS A 544 24.60 -29.54 -2.83
N ALA A 545 23.36 -29.85 -3.17
CA ALA A 545 22.43 -28.90 -3.75
C ALA A 545 22.42 -27.68 -2.85
N THR A 546 23.15 -26.63 -3.24
CA THR A 546 23.26 -25.45 -2.41
C THR A 546 21.90 -24.77 -2.50
N ILE A 547 21.26 -24.60 -1.35
CA ILE A 547 20.02 -23.83 -1.14
C ILE A 547 20.34 -22.33 -1.28
N ASP A 548 21.13 -21.99 -2.28
CA ASP A 548 21.55 -20.63 -2.57
C ASP A 548 20.61 -20.08 -3.65
N THR A 549 20.27 -18.81 -3.52
CA THR A 549 19.33 -18.09 -4.38
C THR A 549 20.04 -16.96 -5.14
N GLY A 550 21.37 -17.03 -5.21
CA GLY A 550 22.24 -16.11 -5.97
C GLY A 550 22.44 -14.72 -5.36
N GLY A 551 21.61 -14.34 -4.39
CA GLY A 551 21.67 -13.03 -3.73
C GLY A 551 20.82 -12.97 -2.47
N LYS A 552 20.77 -11.77 -1.86
CA LYS A 552 19.84 -11.46 -0.77
C LYS A 552 18.77 -10.53 -1.30
N LEU A 553 17.50 -10.81 -0.99
CA LEU A 553 16.38 -9.94 -1.33
C LEU A 553 16.55 -8.58 -0.61
N GLN A 554 16.74 -7.48 -1.35
CA GLN A 554 16.95 -6.12 -0.80
C GLN A 554 15.73 -5.21 -1.06
N GLY A 555 15.26 -4.51 -0.03
CA GLY A 555 14.18 -3.52 -0.13
C GLY A 555 13.38 -3.34 1.18
N PRO A 556 12.55 -2.29 1.29
CA PRO A 556 11.76 -2.00 2.49
C PRO A 556 10.76 -3.12 2.83
N TRP A 557 10.30 -3.84 1.81
CA TRP A 557 9.35 -4.94 1.89
C TRP A 557 10.01 -6.33 1.92
N THR A 558 11.35 -6.39 1.98
CA THR A 558 12.12 -7.64 1.88
C THR A 558 12.51 -8.23 3.23
N LYS A 559 11.99 -7.67 4.33
CA LYS A 559 11.82 -8.44 5.56
C LYS A 559 10.70 -9.47 5.34
N THR A 560 10.90 -10.41 4.42
CA THR A 560 10.19 -11.67 4.40
C THR A 560 10.73 -12.53 5.54
N TYR A 561 9.83 -12.99 6.38
CA TYR A 561 10.06 -13.75 7.61
C TYR A 561 10.21 -15.26 7.34
N PHE A 562 10.27 -15.67 6.07
CA PHE A 562 10.22 -17.06 5.66
C PHE A 562 11.61 -17.67 5.43
N HIS A 563 11.97 -18.64 6.27
CA HIS A 563 12.77 -19.78 5.83
C HIS A 563 11.80 -20.89 5.39
N ARG A 564 12.09 -21.60 4.29
CA ARG A 564 11.25 -22.68 3.77
C ARG A 564 11.14 -23.82 4.81
N ALA A 565 9.92 -24.31 5.01
CA ALA A 565 9.66 -25.59 5.69
C ALA A 565 10.02 -26.81 4.81
N SER A 566 10.40 -26.60 3.54
CA SER A 566 10.80 -27.66 2.59
C SER A 566 12.32 -27.79 2.42
N ASP A 567 13.15 -27.18 3.27
CA ASP A 567 14.61 -27.44 3.31
C ASP A 567 14.94 -28.79 4.00
N VAL A 568 13.98 -29.71 3.98
CA VAL A 568 13.99 -31.00 4.70
C VAL A 568 14.54 -32.06 3.76
N THR A 569 15.86 -32.03 3.48
CA THR A 569 16.67 -33.22 3.15
C THR A 569 18.17 -32.87 3.14
N GLN A 570 18.89 -33.38 4.16
CA GLN A 570 20.32 -33.76 4.28
C GLN A 570 21.45 -32.81 3.75
N GLY A 571 22.60 -32.64 4.41
CA GLY A 571 23.20 -33.50 5.43
C GLY A 571 24.42 -32.90 6.14
N VAL A 572 24.66 -33.54 7.29
CA VAL A 572 25.79 -33.46 8.21
C VAL A 572 27.14 -33.33 7.49
N ALA A 573 27.99 -32.43 7.95
CA ALA A 573 29.43 -32.56 7.82
C ALA A 573 30.05 -32.21 9.17
N GLN A 574 30.54 -33.24 9.84
CA GLN A 574 31.46 -33.12 10.97
C GLN A 574 32.77 -32.46 10.51
N GLY A 575 33.35 -31.61 11.35
CA GLY A 575 34.69 -31.05 11.19
C GLY A 575 35.14 -30.39 12.49
N HIS A 576 36.25 -30.88 13.03
CA HIS A 576 36.73 -30.77 14.41
C HIS A 576 37.29 -29.41 14.88
N GLY A 577 37.32 -29.26 16.22
CA GLY A 577 38.31 -28.50 16.99
C GLY A 577 37.86 -27.09 17.39
N THR A 578 37.92 -26.62 18.63
CA THR A 578 38.56 -27.10 19.86
C THR A 578 37.86 -26.48 21.07
N ALA A 579 37.87 -27.23 22.16
CA ALA A 579 37.26 -26.92 23.45
C ALA A 579 37.78 -25.64 24.12
N ALA A 580 36.90 -24.99 24.88
CA ALA A 580 37.20 -24.55 26.24
C ALA A 580 35.89 -24.58 27.04
N ALA A 581 35.69 -25.69 27.75
CA ALA A 581 34.67 -25.88 28.77
C ALA A 581 35.12 -25.16 30.06
N ARG A 582 34.23 -24.42 30.73
CA ARG A 582 33.59 -24.73 32.05
C ARG A 582 34.06 -23.72 33.13
N PRO A 583 33.39 -23.61 34.30
CA PRO A 583 32.06 -24.14 34.66
C PRO A 583 31.12 -23.10 35.30
N VAL A 584 29.84 -23.46 35.27
CA VAL A 584 28.78 -23.01 36.17
C VAL A 584 29.03 -23.63 37.55
N VAL A 585 28.89 -22.82 38.60
CA VAL A 585 28.80 -23.27 39.99
C VAL A 585 27.36 -23.03 40.45
N ASP A 586 26.71 -24.13 40.83
CA ASP A 586 25.46 -24.20 41.59
C ASP A 586 25.59 -23.45 42.92
N GLU A 587 24.49 -22.89 43.43
CA GLU A 587 23.86 -23.38 44.67
C GLU A 587 22.70 -22.51 45.16
N HIS A 588 21.67 -23.21 45.65
CA HIS A 588 20.65 -22.81 46.64
C HIS A 588 19.37 -22.08 46.19
N ASP A 589 18.39 -22.90 45.78
CA ASP A 589 17.17 -23.23 46.55
C ASP A 589 16.96 -22.45 47.87
N ASP A 590 15.82 -21.78 48.08
CA ASP A 590 14.74 -22.32 48.93
C ASP A 590 13.52 -21.37 49.05
N SER A 591 12.35 -21.99 49.19
CA SER A 591 11.09 -21.49 49.78
C SER A 591 10.26 -20.43 49.00
N ALA A 592 9.05 -20.68 48.47
CA ALA A 592 7.82 -21.36 48.93
C ALA A 592 6.69 -20.37 49.30
N LYS A 593 5.60 -20.47 48.51
CA LYS A 593 4.16 -20.44 48.89
C LYS A 593 3.60 -19.18 49.59
N ARG A 594 2.57 -18.58 48.98
CA ARG A 594 1.16 -18.81 49.40
C ARG A 594 0.14 -18.11 48.49
N VAL A 595 -0.84 -18.92 48.08
CA VAL A 595 -2.16 -18.57 47.59
C VAL A 595 -3.00 -18.03 48.75
N VAL A 596 -3.75 -16.95 48.55
CA VAL A 596 -5.02 -16.69 49.25
C VAL A 596 -6.00 -16.04 48.28
N ALA A 597 -7.15 -16.69 48.12
CA ALA A 597 -8.34 -16.19 47.44
C ALA A 597 -9.13 -15.23 48.35
N GLY A 598 -9.84 -14.27 47.75
CA GLY A 598 -10.82 -13.43 48.43
C GLY A 598 -11.89 -12.94 47.45
N GLN A 599 -13.05 -13.58 47.51
CA GLN A 599 -14.32 -13.10 46.95
C GLN A 599 -14.89 -11.96 47.79
N MET A 600 -15.63 -11.05 47.14
CA MET A 600 -16.82 -10.29 47.60
C MET A 600 -17.00 -9.10 46.63
N LYS A 601 -18.17 -8.57 46.29
CA LYS A 601 -19.59 -8.95 46.32
C LYS A 601 -20.29 -7.83 45.52
N GLU A 602 -21.42 -8.14 44.92
CA GLU A 602 -22.36 -7.22 44.26
C GLU A 602 -22.85 -6.09 45.18
N GLU A 603 -23.18 -4.94 44.60
CA GLU A 603 -24.35 -4.14 44.98
C GLU A 603 -24.86 -3.33 43.77
N THR A 604 -26.15 -3.53 43.49
CA THR A 604 -27.00 -2.89 42.47
C THR A 604 -28.00 -1.96 43.15
N GLU A 605 -28.31 -0.80 42.55
CA GLU A 605 -29.62 -0.10 42.59
C GLU A 605 -29.58 1.02 41.52
N VAL A 606 -30.27 0.93 40.37
CA VAL A 606 -31.71 1.16 40.07
C VAL A 606 -32.17 2.62 40.25
N ALA A 607 -32.53 3.27 39.13
CA ALA A 607 -33.72 4.13 39.04
C ALA A 607 -34.13 4.34 37.57
N ALA A 608 -35.35 3.92 37.25
CA ALA A 608 -36.07 4.17 36.00
C ALA A 608 -37.02 5.35 36.18
N GLY A 609 -37.39 6.02 35.08
CA GLY A 609 -38.46 7.02 35.01
C GLY A 609 -39.09 7.03 33.61
N ILE A 610 -40.41 7.02 33.56
CA ILE A 610 -41.28 6.55 32.47
C ILE A 610 -42.36 7.63 32.19
N ILE A 611 -42.65 7.89 30.89
CA ILE A 611 -43.95 8.27 30.23
C ILE A 611 -44.53 9.71 30.50
N PRO A 612 -45.50 10.30 29.72
CA PRO A 612 -46.14 10.08 28.37
C PRO A 612 -46.06 11.31 27.40
N ASP A 613 -46.23 11.23 26.06
CA ASP A 613 -47.42 11.05 25.16
C ASP A 613 -48.19 12.35 24.77
N GLU A 614 -48.83 12.28 23.58
CA GLU A 614 -49.89 13.13 22.97
C GLU A 614 -49.59 13.95 21.67
N THR A 615 -49.94 13.31 20.55
CA THR A 615 -50.90 13.72 19.47
C THR A 615 -51.29 15.18 19.23
N LEU A 616 -51.30 15.62 17.95
CA LEU A 616 -52.52 15.89 17.13
C LEU A 616 -52.23 16.59 15.78
N ALA A 617 -52.98 16.16 14.75
CA ALA A 617 -53.55 16.86 13.58
C ALA A 617 -52.86 18.13 13.03
N GLY A 618 -52.59 18.29 11.73
CA GLY A 618 -53.43 18.00 10.57
C GLY A 618 -53.89 19.32 9.95
N ALA A 619 -53.55 19.59 8.68
CA ALA A 619 -54.35 20.40 7.74
C ALA A 619 -53.64 20.52 6.37
N SER A 620 -54.36 20.07 5.36
CA SER A 620 -54.24 20.37 3.94
C SER A 620 -54.48 21.85 3.63
N ALA A 621 -53.79 22.40 2.63
CA ALA A 621 -54.42 23.21 1.58
C ALA A 621 -53.48 23.38 0.38
N SER A 622 -54.05 23.09 -0.77
CA SER A 622 -53.61 23.12 -2.16
C SER A 622 -53.61 24.52 -2.79
N ILE A 623 -53.27 24.58 -4.11
CA ILE A 623 -53.66 25.59 -5.12
C ILE A 623 -52.76 26.86 -5.09
N ASP A 624 -52.11 27.39 -6.14
CA ASP A 624 -52.25 27.33 -7.60
C ASP A 624 -50.94 27.79 -8.29
N ALA A 625 -50.69 27.29 -9.50
CA ALA A 625 -50.11 28.04 -10.63
C ALA A 625 -51.29 28.35 -11.58
N PRO A 626 -51.29 29.31 -12.54
CA PRO A 626 -50.22 29.52 -13.53
C PRO A 626 -50.15 30.95 -14.15
N GLU A 627 -49.35 31.12 -15.22
CA GLU A 627 -49.65 31.82 -16.49
C GLU A 627 -48.49 32.64 -17.12
N ASN A 628 -47.82 31.98 -18.07
CA ASN A 628 -47.55 32.36 -19.47
C ASN A 628 -47.91 33.76 -20.01
N LYS A 629 -46.98 34.32 -20.82
CA LYS A 629 -47.17 34.79 -22.23
C LYS A 629 -45.85 35.35 -22.81
N SER A 630 -45.31 34.73 -23.89
CA SER A 630 -45.30 35.17 -25.31
C SER A 630 -44.38 36.37 -25.59
N GLU A 631 -43.60 36.52 -26.66
CA GLU A 631 -43.44 35.81 -27.94
C GLU A 631 -42.18 36.37 -28.65
N ASN A 632 -41.55 35.51 -29.45
CA ASN A 632 -40.59 35.70 -30.56
C ASN A 632 -40.34 37.10 -31.17
N ALA A 633 -39.06 37.40 -31.44
CA ALA A 633 -38.49 37.54 -32.79
C ALA A 633 -36.99 37.90 -32.73
N GLU A 634 -36.21 37.34 -33.66
CA GLU A 634 -34.85 37.71 -34.15
C GLU A 634 -33.83 36.57 -34.10
N ALA A 635 -34.17 35.51 -34.85
CA ALA A 635 -33.21 34.66 -35.51
C ALA A 635 -32.73 35.41 -36.77
N ASP A 636 -31.46 35.80 -36.80
CA ASP A 636 -30.66 36.01 -38.04
C ASP A 636 -29.21 36.49 -37.76
N HIS A 637 -28.76 36.54 -36.50
CA HIS A 637 -27.39 36.96 -36.16
C HIS A 637 -26.47 35.87 -35.53
N GLU A 638 -26.97 34.65 -35.32
CA GLU A 638 -26.23 33.56 -34.64
C GLU A 638 -25.42 32.63 -35.57
N MET A 639 -25.57 32.73 -36.89
CA MET A 639 -24.89 31.81 -37.83
C MET A 639 -23.46 32.24 -38.22
N THR A 640 -23.03 33.46 -37.86
CA THR A 640 -21.71 33.99 -38.25
C THR A 640 -20.72 34.10 -37.07
N SER A 641 -21.18 34.06 -35.81
CA SER A 641 -20.27 34.01 -34.65
C SER A 641 -19.85 32.58 -34.28
N LEU A 642 -20.65 31.57 -34.64
CA LEU A 642 -20.33 30.16 -34.39
C LEU A 642 -19.16 29.64 -35.25
N ALA A 643 -18.91 30.26 -36.41
CA ALA A 643 -17.81 29.86 -37.30
C ALA A 643 -16.44 30.43 -36.88
N GLU A 644 -16.41 31.56 -36.18
CA GLU A 644 -15.17 32.16 -35.64
C GLU A 644 -14.78 31.54 -34.28
N ASP A 645 -15.73 31.01 -33.52
CA ASP A 645 -15.47 30.31 -32.25
C ASP A 645 -14.97 28.87 -32.43
N VAL A 646 -15.35 28.18 -33.51
CA VAL A 646 -14.82 26.84 -33.84
C VAL A 646 -13.35 26.89 -34.27
N ALA A 647 -12.89 28.00 -34.86
CA ALA A 647 -11.49 28.16 -35.28
C ALA A 647 -10.53 28.48 -34.12
N LYS A 648 -11.03 28.92 -32.95
CA LYS A 648 -10.23 29.18 -31.74
C LYS A 648 -10.10 27.99 -30.78
N ILE A 649 -10.79 26.87 -31.05
CA ILE A 649 -10.75 25.66 -30.22
C ILE A 649 -9.62 24.69 -30.65
N ALA A 650 -8.87 25.00 -31.70
CA ALA A 650 -7.61 24.36 -32.00
C ALA A 650 -6.46 25.17 -31.38
N ILE A 651 -5.73 24.56 -30.44
CA ILE A 651 -4.52 25.06 -29.74
C ILE A 651 -4.79 25.78 -28.40
N MET A 652 -5.04 24.99 -27.35
CA MET A 652 -4.51 25.10 -25.97
C MET A 652 -5.37 24.22 -25.04
N ARG A 653 -4.90 23.03 -24.66
CA ARG A 653 -5.45 22.33 -23.48
C ARG A 653 -4.77 22.90 -22.23
N PRO A 654 -5.49 23.46 -21.25
CA PRO A 654 -4.94 23.73 -19.94
C PRO A 654 -4.76 22.39 -19.20
N SER A 655 -3.59 22.20 -18.61
CA SER A 655 -3.30 21.12 -17.65
C SER A 655 -4.12 21.32 -16.38
N GLY A 656 -5.31 20.71 -16.32
CA GLY A 656 -6.19 20.65 -15.17
C GLY A 656 -6.69 19.23 -14.94
N GLU A 657 -6.90 18.87 -13.67
CA GLU A 657 -7.32 17.55 -13.19
C GLU A 657 -8.54 17.00 -13.93
N LEU A 658 -8.34 15.92 -14.69
CA LEU A 658 -9.42 15.16 -15.32
C LEU A 658 -10.09 14.28 -14.27
N LYS A 659 -11.34 14.63 -13.90
CA LYS A 659 -12.27 13.68 -13.24
C LYS A 659 -12.38 12.43 -14.11
N GLU A 660 -12.06 11.25 -13.59
CA GLU A 660 -12.28 9.98 -14.32
C GLU A 660 -13.77 9.87 -14.66
N GLN A 661 -14.08 9.94 -15.96
CA GLN A 661 -15.44 9.72 -16.45
C GLN A 661 -15.76 8.21 -16.40
N PRO A 662 -17.00 7.81 -16.10
CA PRO A 662 -17.37 6.40 -16.12
C PRO A 662 -17.16 5.80 -17.52
N ILE A 663 -16.52 4.62 -17.57
CA ILE A 663 -16.29 3.86 -18.81
C ILE A 663 -17.67 3.54 -19.43
N ARG A 664 -17.92 4.05 -20.64
CA ARG A 664 -19.22 4.00 -21.32
C ARG A 664 -19.49 2.61 -21.92
N LYS A 665 -20.78 2.23 -22.00
CA LYS A 665 -21.23 0.94 -22.54
C LYS A 665 -21.15 0.94 -24.08
N ALA A 666 -20.64 -0.16 -24.64
CA ALA A 666 -20.55 -0.38 -26.08
C ALA A 666 -21.96 -0.45 -26.75
N PRO A 667 -22.06 -0.24 -28.08
CA PRO A 667 -23.27 -0.47 -28.85
C PRO A 667 -23.80 -1.91 -28.68
N GLU A 668 -25.13 -2.10 -28.76
CA GLU A 668 -25.74 -3.42 -28.52
C GLU A 668 -25.34 -4.47 -29.58
N LYS A 669 -25.23 -4.06 -30.85
CA LYS A 669 -24.94 -4.96 -31.98
C LYS A 669 -23.76 -4.45 -32.80
N ALA A 670 -22.90 -5.38 -33.21
CA ALA A 670 -21.89 -5.12 -34.23
C ALA A 670 -22.58 -4.94 -35.59
N ARG A 671 -21.94 -4.16 -36.47
CA ARG A 671 -22.40 -3.99 -37.86
C ARG A 671 -22.11 -5.24 -38.69
N VAL A 672 -21.02 -5.95 -38.41
CA VAL A 672 -20.75 -7.26 -39.00
C VAL A 672 -21.60 -8.33 -38.31
N SER A 673 -22.54 -8.94 -39.03
CA SER A 673 -23.43 -9.95 -38.43
C SER A 673 -22.74 -11.26 -38.05
N SER A 674 -21.54 -11.55 -38.59
CA SER A 674 -20.77 -12.77 -38.31
C SER A 674 -19.85 -12.65 -37.09
N PHE A 675 -19.65 -11.45 -36.55
CA PHE A 675 -18.79 -11.19 -35.39
C PHE A 675 -19.56 -10.52 -34.25
N GLU A 676 -19.12 -10.74 -33.02
CA GLU A 676 -19.72 -10.11 -31.84
C GLU A 676 -19.32 -8.64 -31.71
N TYR A 677 -18.15 -8.29 -32.26
CA TYR A 677 -17.55 -6.96 -32.28
C TYR A 677 -17.02 -6.62 -33.69
N ASP A 678 -17.08 -5.35 -34.07
CA ASP A 678 -16.51 -4.84 -35.32
C ASP A 678 -14.98 -4.68 -35.20
N PHE A 679 -14.48 -4.39 -34.00
CA PHE A 679 -13.04 -4.26 -33.74
C PHE A 679 -12.64 -4.57 -32.29
N PHE A 680 -11.42 -5.08 -32.10
CA PHE A 680 -10.75 -5.20 -30.82
C PHE A 680 -9.55 -4.26 -30.76
N VAL A 681 -9.29 -3.61 -29.62
CA VAL A 681 -8.17 -2.66 -29.47
C VAL A 681 -7.09 -3.18 -28.51
N VAL A 682 -5.86 -3.30 -29.03
CA VAL A 682 -4.64 -3.54 -28.24
C VAL A 682 -3.92 -2.20 -28.04
N TYR A 683 -3.59 -1.86 -26.79
CA TYR A 683 -2.93 -0.60 -26.46
C TYR A 683 -2.15 -0.66 -25.14
N PRO A 684 -1.05 0.11 -25.03
CA PRO A 684 -0.29 0.25 -23.79
C PRO A 684 -1.05 1.09 -22.77
N LYS A 685 -0.75 0.91 -21.48
CA LYS A 685 -1.58 1.44 -20.38
C LYS A 685 -1.71 2.97 -20.40
N ASN A 686 -0.69 3.68 -20.85
CA ASN A 686 -0.69 5.14 -20.97
C ASN A 686 -1.61 5.67 -22.09
N GLN A 687 -1.95 4.85 -23.08
CA GLN A 687 -2.91 5.23 -24.14
C GLN A 687 -4.37 4.97 -23.73
N ARG A 688 -4.64 4.57 -22.48
CA ARG A 688 -5.99 4.25 -22.00
C ARG A 688 -6.96 5.40 -22.18
N ASP A 689 -6.56 6.62 -21.84
CA ASP A 689 -7.45 7.77 -21.91
C ASP A 689 -7.82 8.11 -23.36
N TRP A 690 -6.82 8.13 -24.24
CA TRP A 690 -7.05 8.36 -25.66
C TRP A 690 -7.94 7.27 -26.28
N VAL A 691 -7.72 6.00 -25.94
CA VAL A 691 -8.58 4.91 -26.40
C VAL A 691 -10.01 5.07 -25.85
N SER A 692 -10.16 5.36 -24.56
CA SER A 692 -11.48 5.38 -23.90
C SER A 692 -12.32 6.59 -24.27
N TYR A 693 -11.68 7.75 -24.49
CA TYR A 693 -12.37 9.04 -24.60
C TYR A 693 -12.29 9.69 -25.98
N ASP A 694 -11.32 9.29 -26.82
CA ASP A 694 -11.24 9.80 -28.20
C ASP A 694 -11.63 8.68 -29.19
N LEU A 695 -10.88 7.56 -29.22
CA LEU A 695 -11.09 6.47 -30.19
C LEU A 695 -12.46 5.80 -30.07
N LEU A 696 -12.85 5.36 -28.87
CA LEU A 696 -14.13 4.68 -28.68
C LEU A 696 -15.33 5.63 -28.86
N VAL A 697 -15.21 6.91 -28.50
CA VAL A 697 -16.29 7.88 -28.72
C VAL A 697 -16.56 8.06 -30.22
N GLU A 698 -15.50 8.24 -31.00
CA GLU A 698 -15.62 8.39 -32.45
C GLU A 698 -16.15 7.13 -33.13
N LEU A 699 -15.58 5.96 -32.83
CA LEU A 699 -15.97 4.72 -33.49
C LEU A 699 -17.34 4.19 -33.00
N GLU A 700 -17.61 4.23 -31.70
CA GLU A 700 -18.84 3.65 -31.12
C GLU A 700 -20.04 4.62 -31.14
N GLU A 701 -19.85 5.89 -30.78
CA GLU A 701 -20.97 6.84 -30.67
C GLU A 701 -21.29 7.50 -32.02
N ILE A 702 -20.27 7.97 -32.73
CA ILE A 702 -20.45 8.70 -33.99
C ILE A 702 -20.62 7.73 -35.17
N ARG A 703 -19.76 6.69 -35.27
CA ARG A 703 -19.78 5.73 -36.39
C ARG A 703 -20.60 4.47 -36.13
N LYS A 704 -21.08 4.26 -34.90
CA LYS A 704 -21.90 3.10 -34.50
C LYS A 704 -21.23 1.76 -34.80
N LEU A 705 -19.90 1.69 -34.68
CA LEU A 705 -19.11 0.46 -34.75
C LEU A 705 -18.93 -0.09 -33.33
N LYS A 706 -19.26 -1.36 -33.09
CA LYS A 706 -19.15 -1.96 -31.76
C LYS A 706 -17.72 -2.43 -31.50
N GLY A 707 -17.02 -1.77 -30.57
CA GLY A 707 -15.67 -2.13 -30.17
C GLY A 707 -15.61 -3.01 -28.92
N CYS A 708 -14.44 -3.58 -28.66
CA CYS A 708 -14.10 -4.10 -27.33
C CYS A 708 -12.63 -3.90 -26.96
N THR A 709 -12.37 -3.87 -25.65
CA THR A 709 -11.05 -3.67 -25.06
C THR A 709 -10.78 -4.62 -23.90
N ARG A 710 -9.50 -4.90 -23.63
CA ARG A 710 -9.06 -5.73 -22.49
C ARG A 710 -9.43 -5.18 -21.11
N HIS A 711 -9.75 -3.89 -20.99
CA HIS A 711 -10.05 -3.24 -19.71
C HIS A 711 -11.56 -3.06 -19.46
N ARG A 712 -12.41 -3.17 -20.49
CA ARG A 712 -13.86 -2.99 -20.39
C ARG A 712 -14.64 -4.31 -20.52
N ASP A 713 -14.23 -5.17 -21.45
CA ASP A 713 -15.10 -6.24 -21.97
C ASP A 713 -14.65 -7.66 -21.56
N VAL A 714 -13.69 -7.77 -20.63
CA VAL A 714 -13.24 -9.06 -20.10
C VAL A 714 -14.28 -9.63 -19.14
N ILE A 715 -14.73 -10.86 -19.42
CA ILE A 715 -15.68 -11.60 -18.57
C ILE A 715 -15.03 -11.92 -17.22
N ALA A 716 -15.64 -11.44 -16.14
CA ALA A 716 -15.20 -11.72 -14.77
C ALA A 716 -15.13 -13.24 -14.49
N GLY A 717 -14.06 -13.68 -13.83
CA GLY A 717 -13.85 -15.10 -13.49
C GLY A 717 -13.15 -15.95 -14.56
N LYS A 718 -12.78 -15.38 -15.72
CA LYS A 718 -11.94 -16.06 -16.74
C LYS A 718 -10.54 -15.45 -16.80
N PHE A 719 -9.55 -16.27 -17.15
CA PHE A 719 -8.15 -15.84 -17.29
C PHE A 719 -8.01 -14.67 -18.27
N ARG A 720 -7.44 -13.54 -17.83
CA ARG A 720 -7.29 -12.30 -18.61
C ARG A 720 -6.81 -12.53 -20.04
N ILE A 721 -5.75 -13.33 -20.20
CA ILE A 721 -5.15 -13.67 -21.49
C ILE A 721 -6.08 -14.52 -22.36
N ARG A 722 -6.77 -15.50 -21.76
CA ARG A 722 -7.69 -16.37 -22.49
C ARG A 722 -8.92 -15.57 -22.94
N SER A 723 -9.42 -14.69 -22.07
CA SER A 723 -10.51 -13.77 -22.40
C SER A 723 -10.13 -12.80 -23.52
N GLU A 724 -8.90 -12.27 -23.52
CA GLU A 724 -8.40 -11.38 -24.57
C GLU A 724 -8.30 -12.08 -25.94
N ILE A 725 -7.79 -13.32 -25.98
CA ILE A 725 -7.75 -14.11 -27.21
C ILE A 725 -9.18 -14.42 -27.72
N GLU A 726 -10.13 -14.75 -26.82
CA GLU A 726 -11.52 -14.96 -27.22
C GLU A 726 -12.18 -13.68 -27.75
N LEU A 727 -11.87 -12.50 -27.18
CA LEU A 727 -12.34 -11.22 -27.71
C LEU A 727 -11.74 -10.93 -29.10
N MET A 728 -10.45 -11.22 -29.31
CA MET A 728 -9.83 -11.14 -30.64
C MET A 728 -10.48 -12.12 -31.64
N LYS A 729 -10.87 -13.31 -31.19
CA LYS A 729 -11.60 -14.29 -32.00
C LYS A 729 -13.04 -13.89 -32.28
N SER A 730 -13.66 -13.03 -31.48
CA SER A 730 -15.03 -12.56 -31.71
C SER A 730 -15.10 -11.20 -32.41
N SER A 731 -13.96 -10.62 -32.79
CA SER A 731 -13.85 -9.27 -33.40
C SER A 731 -13.44 -9.31 -34.86
N ALA A 732 -14.10 -8.55 -35.74
CA ALA A 732 -13.80 -8.55 -37.18
C ALA A 732 -12.39 -8.03 -37.51
N SER A 733 -11.97 -6.94 -36.86
CA SER A 733 -10.65 -6.32 -37.02
C SER A 733 -9.92 -6.17 -35.68
N ILE A 734 -8.59 -6.03 -35.73
CA ILE A 734 -7.73 -5.81 -34.56
C ILE A 734 -6.93 -4.53 -34.78
N LEU A 735 -7.16 -3.53 -33.93
CA LEU A 735 -6.44 -2.26 -33.93
C LEU A 735 -5.26 -2.36 -32.96
N LEU A 736 -4.05 -2.10 -33.46
CA LEU A 736 -2.82 -2.10 -32.65
C LEU A 736 -2.36 -0.66 -32.46
N ILE A 737 -2.62 -0.08 -31.28
CA ILE A 737 -2.18 1.27 -30.95
C ILE A 737 -0.71 1.21 -30.55
N TYR A 738 0.16 1.79 -31.38
CA TYR A 738 1.60 1.70 -31.25
C TYR A 738 2.22 3.05 -30.87
N ASN A 739 3.12 3.04 -29.88
CA ASN A 739 3.91 4.16 -29.41
C ASN A 739 5.17 3.65 -28.67
N GLU A 740 6.02 4.53 -28.15
CA GLU A 740 7.29 4.16 -27.47
C GLU A 740 7.10 3.24 -26.26
N ASP A 741 5.93 3.28 -25.62
CA ASP A 741 5.56 2.48 -24.44
C ASP A 741 4.90 1.14 -24.79
N PHE A 742 4.90 0.75 -26.06
CA PHE A 742 4.40 -0.56 -26.48
C PHE A 742 5.25 -1.68 -25.85
N ASN A 743 4.70 -2.29 -24.80
CA ASN A 743 5.44 -3.17 -23.89
C ASN A 743 5.16 -4.66 -24.14
N HIS A 744 5.79 -5.53 -23.34
CA HIS A 744 5.67 -6.99 -23.45
C HIS A 744 4.23 -7.55 -23.38
N GLU A 745 3.29 -6.88 -22.70
CA GLU A 745 1.88 -7.32 -22.71
C GLU A 745 1.22 -7.06 -24.07
N CYS A 746 1.57 -5.93 -24.70
CA CYS A 746 1.10 -5.56 -26.02
C CYS A 746 1.78 -6.40 -27.11
N ASP A 747 3.07 -6.72 -26.94
CA ASP A 747 3.81 -7.64 -27.82
C ASP A 747 3.14 -9.02 -27.87
N TYR A 748 2.80 -9.58 -26.70
CA TYR A 748 2.11 -10.86 -26.63
C TYR A 748 0.78 -10.81 -27.41
N SER A 749 0.00 -9.76 -27.19
CA SER A 749 -1.30 -9.56 -27.83
C SER A 749 -1.18 -9.36 -29.34
N MET A 750 -0.16 -8.62 -29.78
CA MET A 750 0.21 -8.45 -31.19
C MET A 750 0.58 -9.79 -31.83
N HIS A 751 1.45 -10.58 -31.19
CA HIS A 751 1.81 -11.89 -31.71
C HIS A 751 0.60 -12.82 -31.82
N GLN A 752 -0.34 -12.78 -30.86
CA GLN A 752 -1.57 -13.55 -30.96
C GLN A 752 -2.45 -13.08 -32.13
N ALA A 753 -2.59 -11.77 -32.34
CA ALA A 753 -3.28 -11.23 -33.50
C ALA A 753 -2.66 -11.72 -34.83
N LEU A 754 -1.32 -11.72 -34.93
CA LEU A 754 -0.58 -12.21 -36.09
C LEU A 754 -0.78 -13.73 -36.32
N GLN A 755 -0.81 -14.53 -35.25
CA GLN A 755 -1.06 -15.97 -35.34
C GLN A 755 -2.49 -16.27 -35.76
N LEU A 756 -3.47 -15.56 -35.22
CA LEU A 756 -4.87 -15.69 -35.61
C LEU A 756 -5.05 -15.43 -37.10
N ARG A 757 -4.37 -14.41 -37.64
CA ARG A 757 -4.40 -14.10 -39.09
C ARG A 757 -3.77 -15.19 -39.97
N LYS A 758 -2.78 -15.95 -39.47
CA LYS A 758 -2.12 -17.03 -40.22
C LYS A 758 -2.93 -18.32 -40.25
N SER A 759 -3.91 -18.47 -39.36
CA SER A 759 -4.78 -19.64 -39.32
C SER A 759 -5.73 -19.65 -40.54
N LYS A 760 -5.95 -20.84 -41.14
CA LYS A 760 -6.75 -20.99 -42.37
C LYS A 760 -8.24 -20.61 -42.22
N ASP A 761 -8.69 -20.42 -40.98
CA ASP A 761 -10.10 -20.17 -40.67
C ASP A 761 -10.44 -18.69 -40.44
N PHE A 762 -9.45 -17.77 -40.38
CA PHE A 762 -9.71 -16.38 -40.00
C PHE A 762 -8.81 -15.37 -40.74
N SER A 763 -9.33 -14.75 -41.80
CA SER A 763 -8.68 -13.61 -42.48
C SER A 763 -8.92 -12.29 -41.72
N ARG A 764 -8.44 -12.20 -40.47
CA ARG A 764 -8.57 -10.98 -39.65
C ARG A 764 -7.69 -9.86 -40.19
N VAL A 765 -8.23 -8.64 -40.19
CA VAL A 765 -7.48 -7.44 -40.57
C VAL A 765 -6.85 -6.82 -39.34
N ILE A 766 -5.53 -6.64 -39.43
CA ILE A 766 -4.73 -5.99 -38.40
C ILE A 766 -4.43 -4.58 -38.92
N ILE A 767 -4.76 -3.57 -38.12
CA ILE A 767 -4.56 -2.15 -38.46
C ILE A 767 -3.63 -1.56 -37.39
N PRO A 768 -2.33 -1.37 -37.70
CA PRO A 768 -1.44 -0.58 -36.86
C PRO A 768 -1.88 0.88 -36.84
N ILE A 769 -1.92 1.50 -35.67
CA ILE A 769 -2.25 2.93 -35.45
C ILE A 769 -1.09 3.57 -34.71
N LEU A 770 -0.36 4.47 -35.36
CA LEU A 770 0.81 5.14 -34.81
C LEU A 770 0.43 6.36 -33.97
N ARG A 771 0.93 6.46 -32.74
CA ARG A 771 0.68 7.61 -31.84
C ARG A 771 1.91 8.51 -31.62
N ASP A 772 3.08 8.06 -32.02
CA ASP A 772 4.31 8.85 -32.08
C ASP A 772 5.21 8.40 -33.25
N ALA A 773 6.42 8.96 -33.32
CA ALA A 773 7.39 8.66 -34.38
C ALA A 773 8.23 7.39 -34.12
N SER A 774 7.78 6.48 -33.25
CA SER A 774 8.51 5.25 -32.96
C SER A 774 8.60 4.33 -34.17
N GLU A 775 9.72 3.62 -34.31
CA GLU A 775 9.90 2.61 -35.35
C GLU A 775 8.94 1.43 -35.14
N ILE A 776 8.20 1.08 -36.21
CA ILE A 776 7.28 -0.05 -36.21
C ILE A 776 8.07 -1.37 -36.30
N PRO A 777 7.75 -2.40 -35.49
CA PRO A 777 8.35 -3.73 -35.59
C PRO A 777 8.20 -4.34 -37.00
N ASP A 778 9.25 -5.02 -37.46
CA ASP A 778 9.29 -5.69 -38.77
C ASP A 778 8.10 -6.66 -38.99
N GLU A 779 7.55 -7.21 -37.91
CA GLU A 779 6.43 -8.15 -37.96
C GLU A 779 5.09 -7.50 -38.35
N ILE A 780 4.94 -6.19 -38.10
CA ILE A 780 3.73 -5.43 -38.43
C ILE A 780 3.96 -4.35 -39.49
N SER A 781 5.21 -4.06 -39.86
CA SER A 781 5.57 -3.15 -40.96
C SER A 781 5.04 -3.59 -42.33
N VAL A 782 4.67 -4.87 -42.47
CA VAL A 782 4.01 -5.43 -43.65
C VAL A 782 2.56 -4.95 -43.83
N PHE A 783 1.97 -4.31 -42.82
CA PHE A 783 0.62 -3.75 -42.87
C PHE A 783 0.67 -2.24 -43.12
N HIS A 784 -0.36 -1.73 -43.80
CA HIS A 784 -0.53 -0.29 -43.92
C HIS A 784 -0.87 0.26 -42.53
N ASP A 785 0.01 1.10 -42.02
CA ASP A 785 -0.16 1.83 -40.78
C ASP A 785 -1.10 3.02 -40.97
N PHE A 786 -1.78 3.38 -39.88
CA PHE A 786 -2.62 4.56 -39.79
C PHE A 786 -1.93 5.58 -38.90
N ASP A 787 -1.53 6.71 -39.48
CA ASP A 787 -0.91 7.81 -38.74
C ASP A 787 -1.95 8.54 -37.88
N ALA A 788 -1.78 8.44 -36.57
CA ALA A 788 -2.52 9.17 -35.54
C ALA A 788 -1.57 9.97 -34.63
N THR A 789 -0.38 10.37 -35.12
CA THR A 789 0.58 11.19 -34.37
C THR A 789 0.11 12.64 -34.22
N GLY A 790 -0.74 13.11 -35.14
CA GLY A 790 -1.35 14.45 -35.14
C GLY A 790 -2.89 14.43 -35.04
N ALA A 791 -3.56 15.31 -35.80
CA ALA A 791 -5.01 15.29 -35.92
C ALA A 791 -5.46 13.99 -36.62
N VAL A 792 -6.39 13.27 -36.01
CA VAL A 792 -6.80 11.93 -36.46
C VAL A 792 -7.89 12.04 -37.52
N ASP A 793 -7.68 11.42 -38.69
CA ASP A 793 -8.71 11.30 -39.72
C ASP A 793 -9.66 10.14 -39.41
N TRP A 794 -10.64 10.41 -38.55
CA TRP A 794 -11.62 9.42 -38.09
C TRP A 794 -12.47 8.84 -39.23
N ASN A 795 -12.71 9.59 -40.32
CA ASN A 795 -13.43 9.09 -41.49
C ASN A 795 -12.62 7.99 -42.18
N LYS A 796 -11.32 8.24 -42.39
CA LYS A 796 -10.42 7.27 -43.02
C LYS A 796 -10.26 6.02 -42.14
N LEU A 797 -10.12 6.17 -40.82
CA LEU A 797 -10.00 5.03 -39.91
C LEU A 797 -11.28 4.18 -39.91
N ALA A 798 -12.44 4.81 -39.79
CA ALA A 798 -13.73 4.12 -39.83
C ALA A 798 -13.90 3.38 -41.17
N LEU A 799 -13.54 4.02 -42.29
CA LEU A 799 -13.62 3.41 -43.61
C LEU A 799 -12.66 2.22 -43.77
N CYS A 800 -11.47 2.26 -43.16
CA CYS A 800 -10.55 1.12 -43.11
C CYS A 800 -11.15 -0.07 -42.34
N ILE A 801 -11.89 0.18 -41.26
CA ILE A 801 -12.61 -0.85 -40.50
C ILE A 801 -13.80 -1.38 -41.33
N GLU A 802 -14.60 -0.48 -41.89
CA GLU A 802 -15.83 -0.78 -42.66
C GLU A 802 -15.56 -1.53 -43.98
N GLN A 803 -14.46 -1.25 -44.67
CA GLN A 803 -14.07 -1.99 -45.88
C GLN A 803 -13.83 -3.48 -45.61
N GLN A 804 -13.62 -3.87 -44.35
CA GLN A 804 -13.50 -5.26 -43.92
C GLN A 804 -14.85 -5.86 -43.48
N ILE A 805 -15.85 -5.00 -43.22
CA ILE A 805 -17.24 -5.41 -42.91
C ILE A 805 -17.99 -5.84 -44.19
N ALA A 806 -17.60 -5.27 -45.34
CA ALA A 806 -18.24 -5.51 -46.63
C ALA A 806 -17.64 -6.67 -47.46
N ARG A 807 -16.57 -7.31 -46.96
CA ARG A 807 -15.93 -8.50 -47.55
C ARG A 807 -16.27 -9.72 -46.71
#